data_AF-A0A953Y068-F1
#
_entry.id   AF-A0A953Y068-F1
#
_cell.length_a   1.000
_cell.length_b   1.000
_cell.length_c   1.000
_cell.angle_alpha   90.00
_cell.angle_beta   90.00
_cell.angle_gamma   90.00
#
_symmetry.space_group_name_H-M   'P 1'
#
loop_
_entity.id
_entity.type
_entity.pdbx_description
1 polymer ?
#
loop_
_entity_poly.entity_id
_entity_poly.type
_entity_poly.pdbx_seq_one_letter_code
_entity_poly.pdbx_strand_id
1 'polypeptide(L)'
;MRIGLLGGSFNPPHLGHLAVARAVREAQGLDAVWLLPASRPPHKPGHLDMAPPQARLDMCRRTAAGEPWLEVCDVELERPGPSYTVDTLAALRARHPEHSFAFVIGGDTVGELPTWKDAARLLRETAFVVAARPGYRLDDGLAIVARELGEDLAARLREGVVTLPPRPESSTAVRRAILEGGAWEHNVTPEVADYIRANGLYRRDFVATSATVRELKQHDGQRVELQGWVYKLRAKGKLAFLHLRDGSGIVQTIVNKQEVGEEVFARIKTLTQEAAIRLRGTVKLDERAPGGVEVAVDDLEVVSEVEGEYPISLQAHGIDFLLSKRHLWLRSSQQHATLRVRSEVIQAIHDFFYARQFVHVDAPVFTPAACEGTTNLFEVKYFDDTAYLTQSGQLYMEAAAMAHGKVYCFGPTFRAERSKTRRHLTEFWMVEPEMAFAGLDDVMDLAEEFLESIVQRVLERCPEELATLERDTSSLERVKRPFPRVTYDEAVKLLQDQGHEFEWGNDFGAPDETAISAHFDRPVLVHRWPKAIKAFYMRPDPDDERLVLGVDVIAPEGAGEVIGGGERATDLGFLLEQIKLHELPQEAFEWYLDLRRYGSVPHGGFGLGLERLVAWICGREHVREAIPFPRTLYRKEP
;
A
#
# COMPACT_ATOMS: atom_id res chain seq x y z
N MET A 1 -17.01 -23.04 49.59
CA MET A 1 -15.83 -23.82 49.12
C MET A 1 -14.71 -22.85 48.79
N ARG A 2 -13.46 -23.29 48.91
CA ARG A 2 -12.28 -22.58 48.42
C ARG A 2 -11.93 -23.11 47.04
N ILE A 3 -12.13 -22.28 46.02
CA ILE A 3 -12.04 -22.65 44.61
C ILE A 3 -10.79 -22.03 43.98
N GLY A 4 -9.99 -22.84 43.31
CA GLY A 4 -8.91 -22.36 42.45
C GLY A 4 -9.43 -21.99 41.06
N LEU A 5 -9.10 -20.81 40.55
CA LEU A 5 -9.47 -20.40 39.19
C LEU A 5 -8.23 -20.49 38.30
N LEU A 6 -8.20 -21.48 37.40
CA LEU A 6 -7.14 -21.61 36.41
C LEU A 6 -7.58 -20.94 35.11
N GLY A 7 -7.15 -19.69 34.91
CA GLY A 7 -7.42 -18.92 33.70
C GLY A 7 -6.43 -19.21 32.58
N GLY A 8 -6.89 -19.17 31.34
CA GLY A 8 -6.00 -19.33 30.18
C GLY A 8 -6.75 -19.43 28.86
N SER A 9 -6.01 -19.42 27.75
CA SER A 9 -6.65 -19.60 26.44
C SER A 9 -7.11 -21.04 26.19
N PHE A 10 -6.46 -22.06 26.79
CA PHE A 10 -6.75 -23.49 26.57
C PHE A 10 -6.94 -23.84 25.08
N ASN A 11 -5.87 -23.66 24.30
CA ASN A 11 -5.94 -23.73 22.84
C ASN A 11 -4.97 -24.78 22.26
N PRO A 12 -5.15 -26.09 22.49
CA PRO A 12 -6.19 -26.73 23.31
C PRO A 12 -5.78 -26.86 24.79
N PRO A 13 -6.70 -27.23 25.70
CA PRO A 13 -6.30 -27.76 27.01
C PRO A 13 -5.43 -29.01 26.81
N HIS A 14 -4.48 -29.23 27.73
CA HIS A 14 -3.48 -30.30 27.65
C HIS A 14 -3.15 -30.82 29.04
N LEU A 15 -2.50 -31.97 29.13
CA LEU A 15 -2.20 -32.67 30.39
C LEU A 15 -1.37 -31.81 31.37
N GLY A 16 -0.57 -30.89 30.84
CA GLY A 16 0.12 -29.87 31.65
C GLY A 16 -0.83 -28.97 32.45
N HIS A 17 -1.96 -28.54 31.88
CA HIS A 17 -2.97 -27.77 32.62
C HIS A 17 -3.61 -28.61 33.73
N LEU A 18 -3.94 -29.88 33.44
CA LEU A 18 -4.50 -30.80 34.42
C LEU A 18 -3.52 -31.04 35.58
N ALA A 19 -2.22 -31.17 35.28
CA ALA A 19 -1.17 -31.32 36.28
C ALA A 19 -1.04 -30.07 37.17
N VAL A 20 -1.09 -28.87 36.59
CA VAL A 20 -1.11 -27.60 37.35
C VAL A 20 -2.33 -27.55 38.27
N ALA A 21 -3.53 -27.85 37.74
CA ALA A 21 -4.76 -27.82 38.51
C ALA A 21 -4.71 -28.79 39.71
N ARG A 22 -4.22 -30.02 39.50
CA ARG A 22 -4.06 -31.01 40.57
C ARG A 22 -3.06 -30.57 41.63
N ALA A 23 -1.87 -30.15 41.22
CA ALA A 23 -0.81 -29.76 42.15
C ALA A 23 -1.18 -28.53 42.98
N VAL A 24 -1.83 -27.54 42.36
CA VAL A 24 -2.32 -26.35 43.07
C VAL A 24 -3.43 -26.72 44.05
N ARG A 25 -4.37 -27.60 43.65
CA ARG A 25 -5.42 -28.08 44.54
C ARG A 25 -4.85 -28.72 45.80
N GLU A 26 -3.92 -29.65 45.63
CA GLU A 26 -3.29 -30.39 46.73
C GLU A 26 -2.46 -29.47 47.63
N ALA A 27 -1.60 -28.62 47.04
CA ALA A 27 -0.71 -27.74 47.81
C ALA A 27 -1.43 -26.63 48.58
N GLN A 28 -2.56 -26.14 48.05
CA GLN A 28 -3.32 -25.03 48.65
C GLN A 28 -4.56 -25.48 49.42
N GLY A 29 -4.83 -26.79 49.49
CA GLY A 29 -6.02 -27.34 50.15
C GLY A 29 -7.31 -26.81 49.55
N LEU A 30 -7.42 -26.78 48.23
CA LEU A 30 -8.62 -26.30 47.52
C LEU A 30 -9.66 -27.41 47.43
N ASP A 31 -10.93 -27.07 47.58
CA ASP A 31 -12.05 -28.02 47.46
C ASP A 31 -12.17 -28.50 46.00
N ALA A 32 -12.10 -27.54 45.06
CA ALA A 32 -12.17 -27.76 43.62
C ALA A 32 -11.32 -26.72 42.86
N VAL A 33 -11.07 -27.01 41.59
CA VAL A 33 -10.44 -26.08 40.63
C VAL A 33 -11.37 -25.89 39.45
N TRP A 34 -11.60 -24.64 39.05
CA TRP A 34 -12.38 -24.28 37.89
C TRP A 34 -11.46 -23.85 36.76
N LEU A 35 -11.57 -24.52 35.61
CA LEU A 35 -10.98 -24.07 34.36
C LEU A 35 -11.78 -22.90 33.82
N LEU A 36 -11.10 -21.81 33.49
CA LEU A 36 -11.72 -20.57 33.05
C LEU A 36 -11.17 -20.20 31.66
N PRO A 37 -11.78 -20.75 30.58
CA PRO A 37 -11.33 -20.51 29.22
C PRO A 37 -11.59 -19.08 28.77
N ALA A 38 -10.51 -18.40 28.39
CA ALA A 38 -10.56 -16.99 28.08
C ALA A 38 -11.31 -16.72 26.79
N SER A 39 -12.47 -16.05 26.80
CA SER A 39 -13.23 -15.80 25.56
C SER A 39 -12.46 -14.91 24.58
N ARG A 40 -12.00 -13.74 25.04
CA ARG A 40 -11.22 -12.77 24.26
C ARG A 40 -9.97 -12.36 25.05
N PRO A 41 -8.90 -13.19 25.05
CA PRO A 41 -7.71 -12.94 25.84
C PRO A 41 -7.02 -11.62 25.41
N PRO A 42 -6.87 -10.63 26.31
CA PRO A 42 -6.35 -9.30 25.96
C PRO A 42 -4.88 -9.29 25.51
N HIS A 43 -4.11 -10.31 25.92
CA HIS A 43 -2.70 -10.52 25.56
C HIS A 43 -2.53 -11.37 24.29
N LYS A 44 -3.63 -11.84 23.68
CA LYS A 44 -3.64 -12.64 22.44
C LYS A 44 -4.73 -12.15 21.45
N PRO A 45 -4.80 -10.85 21.13
CA PRO A 45 -5.74 -10.38 20.12
C PRO A 45 -5.37 -10.97 18.76
N GLY A 46 -6.35 -11.52 18.03
CA GLY A 46 -6.16 -11.88 16.62
C GLY A 46 -5.26 -13.08 16.33
N HIS A 47 -5.06 -14.02 17.27
CA HIS A 47 -4.29 -15.24 17.00
C HIS A 47 -4.96 -16.11 15.91
N LEU A 48 -4.28 -16.24 14.78
CA LEU A 48 -4.72 -16.96 13.57
C LEU A 48 -4.94 -18.47 13.77
N ASP A 49 -4.46 -19.01 14.89
CA ASP A 49 -4.52 -20.43 15.27
C ASP A 49 -5.45 -20.70 16.47
N MET A 50 -6.27 -19.73 16.89
CA MET A 50 -7.16 -19.87 18.04
C MET A 50 -8.48 -20.55 17.68
N ALA A 51 -8.79 -21.65 18.36
CA ALA A 51 -10.11 -22.29 18.32
C ALA A 51 -11.21 -21.33 18.80
N PRO A 52 -12.42 -21.38 18.20
CA PRO A 52 -13.56 -20.59 18.66
C PRO A 52 -13.76 -20.72 20.18
N PRO A 53 -14.20 -19.65 20.89
CA PRO A 53 -14.40 -19.69 22.34
C PRO A 53 -15.22 -20.91 22.81
N GLN A 54 -16.30 -21.23 22.09
CA GLN A 54 -17.14 -22.39 22.40
C GLN A 54 -16.38 -23.72 22.28
N ALA A 55 -15.55 -23.89 21.23
CA ALA A 55 -14.76 -25.10 21.06
C ALA A 55 -13.74 -25.27 22.19
N ARG A 56 -13.14 -24.18 22.67
CA ARG A 56 -12.21 -24.20 23.80
C ARG A 56 -12.92 -24.54 25.11
N LEU A 57 -14.12 -24.01 25.33
CA LEU A 57 -14.97 -24.37 26.46
C LEU A 57 -15.35 -25.86 26.44
N ASP A 58 -15.74 -26.40 25.29
CA ASP A 58 -16.10 -27.81 25.13
C ASP A 58 -14.90 -28.74 25.38
N MET A 59 -13.71 -28.37 24.89
CA MET A 59 -12.47 -29.11 25.19
C MET A 59 -12.12 -29.06 26.69
N CYS A 60 -12.32 -27.92 27.37
CA CYS A 60 -12.15 -27.84 28.82
C CYS A 60 -13.14 -28.77 29.55
N ARG A 61 -14.42 -28.78 29.15
CA ARG A 61 -15.44 -29.67 29.75
C ARG A 61 -15.07 -31.15 29.60
N ARG A 62 -14.53 -31.54 28.44
CA ARG A 62 -14.01 -32.88 28.19
C ARG A 62 -12.78 -33.20 29.03
N THR A 63 -11.90 -32.23 29.25
CA THR A 63 -10.75 -32.37 30.16
C THR A 63 -11.20 -32.63 31.61
N ALA A 64 -12.30 -32.00 32.04
CA ALA A 64 -12.86 -32.11 33.38
C ALA A 64 -13.71 -33.38 33.62
N ALA A 65 -14.24 -33.99 32.56
CA ALA A 65 -15.22 -35.08 32.67
C ALA A 65 -14.75 -36.29 33.50
N GLY A 66 -13.44 -36.55 33.58
CA GLY A 66 -12.87 -37.65 34.37
C GLY A 66 -12.48 -37.29 35.81
N GLU A 67 -12.66 -36.04 36.24
CA GLU A 67 -12.06 -35.50 37.48
C GLU A 67 -13.13 -34.81 38.35
N PRO A 68 -13.66 -35.46 39.40
CA PRO A 68 -14.77 -34.91 40.21
C PRO A 68 -14.50 -33.58 40.93
N TRP A 69 -13.26 -33.13 40.94
CA TRP A 69 -12.78 -31.92 41.59
C TRP A 69 -12.41 -30.80 40.60
N LEU A 70 -12.51 -31.08 39.30
CA LEU A 70 -12.22 -30.14 38.24
C LEU A 70 -13.55 -29.75 37.56
N GLU A 71 -13.88 -28.48 37.57
CA GLU A 71 -15.07 -27.96 36.90
C GLU A 71 -14.66 -26.93 35.85
N VAL A 72 -15.63 -26.48 35.04
CA VAL A 72 -15.38 -25.50 33.96
C VAL A 72 -16.39 -24.39 34.06
N CYS A 73 -15.89 -23.15 34.10
CA CYS A 73 -16.73 -21.97 34.21
C CYS A 73 -16.82 -21.25 32.86
N ASP A 74 -18.05 -20.97 32.39
CA ASP A 74 -18.34 -20.31 31.12
C ASP A 74 -18.61 -18.80 31.26
N VAL A 75 -18.40 -18.23 32.45
CA VAL A 75 -18.64 -16.81 32.76
C VAL A 75 -18.02 -15.83 31.75
N GLU A 76 -16.87 -16.18 31.17
CA GLU A 76 -16.21 -15.31 30.19
C GLU A 76 -16.83 -15.33 28.80
N LEU A 77 -17.55 -16.39 28.44
CA LEU A 77 -18.28 -16.44 27.17
C LEU A 77 -19.59 -15.66 27.26
N GLU A 78 -20.18 -15.54 28.46
CA GLU A 78 -21.40 -14.78 28.71
C GLU A 78 -21.13 -13.27 28.83
N ARG A 79 -19.89 -12.87 29.11
CA ARG A 79 -19.52 -11.47 29.30
C ARG A 79 -19.11 -10.80 27.98
N PRO A 80 -19.56 -9.55 27.70
CA PRO A 80 -19.07 -8.78 26.57
C PRO A 80 -17.67 -8.21 26.85
N GLY A 81 -16.89 -8.01 25.78
CA GLY A 81 -15.59 -7.34 25.81
C GLY A 81 -14.39 -8.27 26.09
N PRO A 82 -13.20 -7.70 26.34
CA PRO A 82 -12.00 -8.49 26.63
C PRO A 82 -12.08 -9.24 27.97
N SER A 83 -11.41 -10.40 28.02
CA SER A 83 -11.28 -11.27 29.19
C SER A 83 -10.31 -10.70 30.25
N TYR A 84 -10.66 -9.56 30.85
CA TYR A 84 -9.89 -9.01 31.97
C TYR A 84 -10.22 -9.75 33.28
N THR A 85 -9.18 -10.27 33.93
CA THR A 85 -9.27 -11.06 35.17
C THR A 85 -10.07 -10.35 36.27
N VAL A 86 -9.88 -9.05 36.45
CA VAL A 86 -10.57 -8.26 37.48
C VAL A 86 -12.09 -8.22 37.26
N ASP A 87 -12.52 -8.09 36.01
CA ASP A 87 -13.93 -8.05 35.68
C ASP A 87 -14.55 -9.46 35.79
N THR A 88 -13.77 -10.51 35.50
CA THR A 88 -14.21 -11.90 35.63
C THR A 88 -14.42 -12.29 37.09
N LEU A 89 -13.50 -11.91 37.98
CA LEU A 89 -13.64 -12.15 39.42
C LEU A 89 -14.84 -11.40 40.02
N ALA A 90 -15.11 -10.18 39.56
CA ALA A 90 -16.30 -9.43 39.99
C ALA A 90 -17.60 -10.17 39.63
N ALA A 91 -17.69 -10.68 38.39
CA ALA A 91 -18.85 -11.46 37.95
C ALA A 91 -18.99 -12.79 38.71
N LEU A 92 -17.88 -13.49 38.96
CA LEU A 92 -17.88 -14.74 39.73
C LEU A 92 -18.34 -14.55 41.17
N ARG A 93 -17.85 -13.51 41.86
CA ARG A 93 -18.26 -13.19 43.23
C ARG A 93 -19.74 -12.82 43.32
N ALA A 94 -20.27 -12.16 42.29
CA ALA A 94 -21.69 -11.86 42.21
C ALA A 94 -22.55 -13.11 42.01
N ARG A 95 -22.08 -14.07 41.19
CA ARG A 95 -22.80 -15.31 40.88
C ARG A 95 -22.67 -16.39 41.97
N HIS A 96 -21.54 -16.40 42.68
CA HIS A 96 -21.17 -17.41 43.68
C HIS A 96 -20.63 -16.76 44.96
N PRO A 97 -21.46 -15.98 45.70
CA PRO A 97 -21.03 -15.31 46.94
C PRO A 97 -20.63 -16.29 48.06
N GLU A 98 -21.05 -17.55 47.97
CA GLU A 98 -20.75 -18.63 48.91
C GLU A 98 -19.36 -19.27 48.71
N HIS A 99 -18.60 -18.82 47.72
CA HIS A 99 -17.28 -19.33 47.40
C HIS A 99 -16.18 -18.28 47.62
N SER A 100 -15.02 -18.75 48.06
CA SER A 100 -13.80 -17.94 48.06
C SER A 100 -12.89 -18.40 46.92
N PHE A 101 -12.31 -17.44 46.21
CA PHE A 101 -11.56 -17.69 44.98
C PHE A 101 -10.07 -17.40 45.16
N ALA A 102 -9.24 -18.31 44.67
CA ALA A 102 -7.80 -18.11 44.50
C ALA A 102 -7.45 -18.21 43.01
N PHE A 103 -6.86 -17.17 42.43
CA PHE A 103 -6.54 -17.12 41.01
C PHE A 103 -5.17 -17.74 40.74
N VAL A 104 -5.11 -18.70 39.82
CA VAL A 104 -3.92 -19.47 39.50
C VAL A 104 -3.25 -18.88 38.26
N ILE A 105 -1.97 -18.54 38.37
CA ILE A 105 -1.14 -18.03 37.26
C ILE A 105 0.13 -18.85 37.11
N GLY A 106 0.71 -18.85 35.91
CA GLY A 106 2.06 -19.37 35.69
C GLY A 106 3.13 -18.45 36.27
N GLY A 107 4.26 -19.02 36.71
CA GLY A 107 5.40 -18.24 37.20
C GLY A 107 5.97 -17.26 36.17
N ASP A 108 5.81 -17.55 34.88
CA ASP A 108 6.19 -16.71 33.75
C ASP A 108 5.32 -15.45 33.62
N THR A 109 4.09 -15.48 34.11
CA THR A 109 3.15 -14.34 34.04
C THR A 109 3.36 -13.32 35.15
N VAL A 110 4.11 -13.65 36.20
CA VAL A 110 4.27 -12.80 37.40
C VAL A 110 4.84 -11.42 37.05
N GLY A 111 5.86 -11.36 36.18
CA GLY A 111 6.47 -10.09 35.77
C GLY A 111 5.55 -9.19 34.94
N GLU A 112 4.49 -9.74 34.34
CA GLU A 112 3.53 -9.00 33.52
C GLU A 112 2.36 -8.44 34.34
N LEU A 113 2.16 -8.91 35.57
CA LEU A 113 1.03 -8.51 36.43
C LEU A 113 0.83 -6.99 36.54
N PRO A 114 1.87 -6.13 36.66
CA PRO A 114 1.67 -4.68 36.73
C PRO A 114 0.97 -4.08 35.51
N THR A 115 1.00 -4.75 34.36
CA THR A 115 0.33 -4.31 33.13
C THR A 115 -1.16 -4.70 33.09
N TRP A 116 -1.63 -5.52 34.02
CA TRP A 116 -3.01 -5.97 34.05
C TRP A 116 -3.95 -4.86 34.52
N LYS A 117 -5.17 -4.86 33.98
CA LYS A 117 -6.24 -3.94 34.38
C LYS A 117 -6.48 -4.05 35.90
N ASP A 118 -6.28 -2.93 36.61
CA ASP A 118 -6.40 -2.80 38.06
C ASP A 118 -5.57 -3.80 38.89
N ALA A 119 -4.35 -4.13 38.45
CA ALA A 119 -3.48 -5.13 39.08
C ALA A 119 -3.34 -5.00 40.61
N ALA A 120 -3.14 -3.79 41.13
CA ALA A 120 -3.00 -3.57 42.57
C ALA A 120 -4.27 -3.90 43.37
N ARG A 121 -5.46 -3.58 42.82
CA ARG A 121 -6.75 -3.96 43.43
C ARG A 121 -6.90 -5.47 43.40
N LEU A 122 -6.61 -6.07 42.25
CA LEU A 122 -6.73 -7.49 42.01
C LEU A 122 -5.89 -8.32 43.00
N LEU A 123 -4.63 -7.95 43.21
CA LEU A 123 -3.72 -8.59 44.17
C LEU A 123 -4.11 -8.35 45.63
N ARG A 124 -4.75 -7.22 45.95
CA ARG A 124 -5.23 -6.95 47.31
C ARG A 124 -6.43 -7.81 47.66
N GLU A 125 -7.40 -7.89 46.76
CA GLU A 125 -8.71 -8.49 47.02
C GLU A 125 -8.77 -9.99 46.74
N THR A 126 -7.80 -10.56 46.03
CA THR A 126 -7.86 -11.97 45.59
C THR A 126 -6.57 -12.68 45.99
N ALA A 127 -6.70 -13.90 46.49
CA ALA A 127 -5.54 -14.76 46.69
C ALA A 127 -4.98 -15.19 45.33
N PHE A 128 -3.66 -15.20 45.17
CA PHE A 128 -2.99 -15.69 43.97
C PHE A 128 -2.19 -16.94 44.29
N VAL A 129 -2.23 -17.91 43.38
CA VAL A 129 -1.38 -19.09 43.42
C VAL A 129 -0.47 -19.06 42.21
N VAL A 130 0.84 -19.08 42.45
CA VAL A 130 1.85 -19.00 41.39
C VAL A 130 2.40 -20.39 41.12
N ALA A 131 2.01 -20.97 39.99
CA ALA A 131 2.49 -22.26 39.50
C ALA A 131 3.89 -22.11 38.87
N ALA A 132 4.94 -22.32 39.66
CA ALA A 132 6.32 -22.16 39.24
C ALA A 132 6.89 -23.45 38.63
N ARG A 133 7.49 -23.36 37.44
CA ARG A 133 8.15 -24.50 36.76
C ARG A 133 9.67 -24.34 36.78
N PRO A 134 10.46 -25.43 36.78
CA PRO A 134 11.91 -25.36 36.72
C PRO A 134 12.37 -24.67 35.43
N GLY A 135 13.31 -23.72 35.54
CA GLY A 135 13.88 -22.99 34.41
C GLY A 135 13.37 -21.56 34.20
N TYR A 136 12.34 -21.10 34.93
CA TYR A 136 11.88 -19.71 34.90
C TYR A 136 12.41 -18.89 36.08
N ARG A 137 12.77 -17.63 35.82
CA ARG A 137 13.29 -16.68 36.82
C ARG A 137 12.14 -16.01 37.57
N LEU A 138 11.45 -16.77 38.42
CA LEU A 138 10.34 -16.25 39.26
C LEU A 138 10.77 -15.03 40.09
N ASP A 139 12.00 -15.03 40.60
CA ASP A 139 12.55 -13.93 41.41
C ASP A 139 12.61 -12.61 40.64
N ASP A 140 12.93 -12.65 39.34
CA ASP A 140 12.94 -11.45 38.49
C ASP A 140 11.51 -10.87 38.36
N GLY A 141 10.51 -11.74 38.18
CA GLY A 141 9.10 -11.35 38.11
C GLY A 141 8.60 -10.75 39.42
N LEU A 142 8.94 -11.38 40.56
CA LEU A 142 8.61 -10.85 41.89
C LEU A 142 9.28 -9.50 42.16
N ALA A 143 10.52 -9.30 41.69
CA ALA A 143 11.22 -8.02 41.81
C ALA A 143 10.53 -6.90 41.01
N ILE A 144 9.97 -7.22 39.83
CA ILE A 144 9.16 -6.28 39.05
C ILE A 144 7.89 -5.91 39.83
N VAL A 145 7.16 -6.89 40.36
CA VAL A 145 5.95 -6.61 41.17
C VAL A 145 6.28 -5.76 42.40
N ALA A 146 7.38 -6.06 43.10
CA ALA A 146 7.82 -5.31 44.27
C ALA A 146 8.08 -3.83 43.92
N ARG A 147 8.74 -3.58 42.78
CA ARG A 147 9.06 -2.23 42.31
C ARG A 147 7.82 -1.45 41.86
N GLU A 148 6.93 -2.06 41.08
CA GLU A 148 5.79 -1.37 40.45
C GLU A 148 4.54 -1.31 41.33
N LEU A 149 4.29 -2.36 42.14
CA LEU A 149 3.06 -2.53 42.92
C LEU A 149 3.31 -2.57 44.44
N GLY A 150 4.56 -2.68 44.88
CA GLY A 150 4.98 -2.65 46.28
C GLY A 150 5.39 -4.01 46.86
N GLU A 151 6.34 -3.99 47.79
CA GLU A 151 6.92 -5.19 48.44
C GLU A 151 5.87 -6.06 49.15
N ASP A 152 4.85 -5.46 49.75
CA ASP A 152 3.76 -6.20 50.41
C ASP A 152 3.03 -7.15 49.44
N LEU A 153 2.73 -6.67 48.23
CA LEU A 153 2.05 -7.47 47.21
C LEU A 153 2.97 -8.54 46.61
N ALA A 154 4.26 -8.25 46.47
CA ALA A 154 5.25 -9.24 46.04
C ALA A 154 5.44 -10.35 47.10
N ALA A 155 5.45 -10.00 48.39
CA ALA A 155 5.50 -10.97 49.48
C ALA A 155 4.27 -11.89 49.49
N ARG A 156 3.07 -11.34 49.32
CA ARG A 156 1.83 -12.12 49.19
C ARG A 156 1.86 -13.11 48.01
N LEU A 157 2.42 -12.71 46.86
CA LEU A 157 2.60 -13.63 45.73
C LEU A 157 3.58 -14.76 46.05
N ARG A 158 4.66 -14.46 46.77
CA ARG A 158 5.68 -15.44 47.18
C ARG A 158 5.11 -16.52 48.10
N GLU A 159 4.17 -16.17 48.99
CA GLU A 159 3.47 -17.13 49.85
C GLU A 159 2.60 -18.12 49.07
N GLY A 160 2.08 -17.72 47.91
CA GLY A 160 1.23 -18.53 47.04
C GLY A 160 1.99 -19.42 46.05
N VAL A 161 3.32 -19.52 46.14
CA VAL A 161 4.13 -20.26 45.15
C VAL A 161 4.00 -21.77 45.34
N VAL A 162 3.65 -22.46 44.26
CA VAL A 162 3.61 -23.93 44.18
C VAL A 162 4.61 -24.36 43.12
N THR A 163 5.63 -25.13 43.53
CA THR A 163 6.66 -25.65 42.62
C THR A 163 6.17 -26.92 41.94
N LEU A 164 6.20 -26.93 40.61
CA LEU A 164 5.76 -28.04 39.77
C LEU A 164 6.95 -28.83 39.21
N PRO A 165 6.79 -30.14 38.92
CA PRO A 165 7.79 -30.88 38.17
C PRO A 165 7.92 -30.34 36.73
N PRO A 166 9.11 -30.51 36.08
CA PRO A 166 9.30 -30.07 34.71
C PRO A 166 8.41 -30.89 33.78
N ARG A 167 7.68 -30.18 32.90
CA ARG A 167 6.73 -30.74 31.96
C ARG A 167 6.82 -30.02 30.61
N PRO A 168 7.10 -30.72 29.50
CA PRO A 168 7.35 -30.10 28.20
C PRO A 168 6.07 -29.73 27.45
N GLU A 169 4.89 -30.17 27.90
CA GLU A 169 3.66 -30.04 27.13
C GLU A 169 3.17 -28.58 27.12
N SER A 170 3.00 -28.02 25.92
CA SER A 170 2.39 -26.70 25.72
C SER A 170 1.31 -26.78 24.65
N SER A 171 0.29 -25.93 24.80
CA SER A 171 -0.77 -25.79 23.79
C SER A 171 -0.16 -25.54 22.40
N THR A 172 0.90 -24.72 22.32
CA THR A 172 1.59 -24.38 21.07
C THR A 172 2.28 -25.59 20.44
N ALA A 173 2.92 -26.46 21.23
CA ALA A 173 3.52 -27.68 20.74
C ALA A 173 2.47 -28.64 20.17
N VAL A 174 1.30 -28.77 20.83
CA VAL A 174 0.18 -29.57 20.32
C VAL A 174 -0.29 -29.08 18.96
N ARG A 175 -0.54 -27.77 18.81
CA ARG A 175 -0.99 -27.19 17.53
C ARG A 175 0.05 -27.37 16.42
N ARG A 176 1.33 -27.15 16.73
CA ARG A 176 2.43 -27.36 15.76
C ARG A 176 2.49 -28.81 15.29
N ALA A 177 2.42 -29.77 16.21
CA ALA A 177 2.45 -31.18 15.87
C ALA A 177 1.24 -31.59 15.02
N ILE A 178 0.04 -31.05 15.28
CA ILE A 178 -1.15 -31.28 14.42
C ILE A 178 -0.90 -30.74 12.99
N LEU A 179 -0.37 -29.52 12.87
CA LEU A 179 -0.08 -28.90 11.58
C LEU A 179 0.98 -29.64 10.76
N GLU A 180 1.98 -30.19 11.43
CA GLU A 180 3.09 -30.95 10.83
C GLU A 180 2.75 -32.43 10.60
N GLY A 181 1.57 -32.89 11.02
CA GLY A 181 1.18 -34.30 10.94
C GLY A 181 1.95 -35.21 11.90
N GLY A 182 2.54 -34.65 12.96
CA GLY A 182 3.27 -35.37 14.00
C GLY A 182 2.35 -35.97 15.07
N ALA A 183 2.95 -36.70 16.02
CA ALA A 183 2.22 -37.27 17.17
C ALA A 183 1.95 -36.20 18.24
N TRP A 184 0.69 -36.02 18.65
CA TRP A 184 0.29 -34.97 19.59
C TRP A 184 -0.70 -35.44 20.66
N GLU A 185 -1.39 -36.55 20.42
CA GLU A 185 -2.47 -37.09 21.23
C GLU A 185 -2.05 -37.36 22.68
N HIS A 186 -0.80 -37.76 22.88
CA HIS A 186 -0.23 -38.02 24.20
C HIS A 186 -0.13 -36.76 25.08
N ASN A 187 -0.34 -35.56 24.53
CA ASN A 187 -0.31 -34.31 25.27
C ASN A 187 -1.69 -33.87 25.78
N VAL A 188 -2.79 -34.48 25.32
CA VAL A 188 -4.16 -34.11 25.71
C VAL A 188 -4.92 -35.34 26.25
N THR A 189 -6.14 -35.16 26.77
CA THR A 189 -6.99 -36.32 27.12
C THR A 189 -7.57 -36.96 25.84
N PRO A 190 -7.89 -38.27 25.84
CA PRO A 190 -8.49 -38.94 24.70
C PRO A 190 -9.74 -38.24 24.15
N GLU A 191 -10.59 -37.73 25.04
CA GLU A 191 -11.84 -37.04 24.70
C GLU A 191 -11.60 -35.71 23.99
N VAL A 192 -10.52 -35.00 24.36
CA VAL A 192 -10.08 -33.77 23.69
C VAL A 192 -9.47 -34.12 22.33
N ALA A 193 -8.68 -35.19 22.25
CA ALA A 193 -8.09 -35.64 20.99
C ALA A 193 -9.18 -35.98 19.96
N ASP A 194 -10.20 -36.73 20.37
CA ASP A 194 -11.33 -37.08 19.51
C ASP A 194 -12.14 -35.86 19.08
N TYR A 195 -12.34 -34.89 19.98
CA TYR A 195 -13.01 -33.65 19.65
C TYR A 195 -12.22 -32.81 18.63
N ILE A 196 -10.90 -32.68 18.80
CA ILE A 196 -10.03 -31.97 17.85
C ILE A 196 -10.11 -32.61 16.47
N ARG A 197 -10.07 -33.95 16.39
CA ARG A 197 -10.19 -34.67 15.11
C ARG A 197 -11.56 -34.51 14.46
N ALA A 198 -12.63 -34.68 15.23
CA ALA A 198 -14.00 -34.60 14.73
C ALA A 198 -14.36 -33.22 14.19
N ASN A 199 -13.78 -32.17 14.77
CA ASN A 199 -14.04 -30.78 14.38
C ASN A 199 -12.93 -30.17 13.50
N GLY A 200 -11.93 -30.97 13.10
CA GLY A 200 -10.84 -30.50 12.23
C GLY A 200 -10.00 -29.35 12.79
N LEU A 201 -9.94 -29.18 14.11
CA LEU A 201 -9.25 -28.05 14.74
C LEU A 201 -7.73 -28.12 14.50
N TYR A 202 -7.10 -26.96 14.35
CA TYR A 202 -5.64 -26.80 14.22
C TYR A 202 -5.00 -27.42 12.97
N ARG A 203 -5.79 -27.80 11.96
CA ARG A 203 -5.29 -28.19 10.63
C ARG A 203 -4.90 -26.95 9.80
N ARG A 204 -4.24 -27.14 8.66
CA ARG A 204 -3.87 -26.03 7.74
C ARG A 204 -5.08 -25.19 7.34
N ASP A 205 -6.20 -25.83 7.02
CA ASP A 205 -7.45 -25.16 6.63
C ASP A 205 -8.10 -24.42 7.81
N PHE A 206 -7.61 -24.64 9.03
CA PHE A 206 -8.08 -23.98 10.24
C PHE A 206 -7.21 -22.75 10.60
N VAL A 207 -5.91 -22.78 10.35
CA VAL A 207 -5.01 -21.66 10.66
C VAL A 207 -5.04 -20.64 9.54
N ALA A 208 -5.52 -19.43 9.84
CA ALA A 208 -5.57 -18.37 8.85
C ALA A 208 -4.15 -17.89 8.50
N THR A 209 -3.87 -17.66 7.23
CA THR A 209 -2.64 -16.96 6.79
C THR A 209 -2.99 -15.52 6.43
N SER A 210 -2.20 -14.53 6.86
CA SER A 210 -2.39 -13.15 6.39
C SER A 210 -2.15 -13.10 4.88
N ALA A 211 -3.07 -12.51 4.14
CA ALA A 211 -2.94 -12.37 2.68
C ALA A 211 -3.49 -11.01 2.23
N THR A 212 -3.11 -10.61 1.02
CA THR A 212 -3.75 -9.52 0.28
C THR A 212 -4.66 -10.06 -0.81
N VAL A 213 -5.59 -9.24 -1.31
CA VAL A 213 -6.48 -9.58 -2.43
C VAL A 213 -5.68 -10.06 -3.65
N ARG A 214 -4.55 -9.43 -3.95
CA ARG A 214 -3.67 -9.80 -5.08
C ARG A 214 -3.07 -11.21 -4.94
N GLU A 215 -2.88 -11.71 -3.72
CA GLU A 215 -2.26 -13.01 -3.46
C GLU A 215 -3.28 -14.16 -3.44
N LEU A 216 -4.59 -13.86 -3.38
CA LEU A 216 -5.62 -14.86 -3.12
C LEU A 216 -5.62 -16.05 -4.08
N LYS A 217 -5.31 -15.84 -5.36
CA LYS A 217 -5.24 -16.95 -6.34
C LYS A 217 -4.21 -18.02 -5.97
N GLN A 218 -3.24 -17.70 -5.11
CA GLN A 218 -2.19 -18.62 -4.63
C GLN A 218 -2.63 -19.42 -3.39
N HIS A 219 -3.80 -19.10 -2.82
CA HIS A 219 -4.28 -19.61 -1.54
C HIS A 219 -5.56 -20.46 -1.67
N ASP A 220 -5.86 -21.02 -2.84
CA ASP A 220 -7.07 -21.83 -3.04
C ASP A 220 -7.24 -22.94 -1.98
N GLY A 221 -8.44 -23.03 -1.41
CA GLY A 221 -8.78 -23.95 -0.32
C GLY A 221 -8.17 -23.61 1.04
N GLN A 222 -7.29 -22.61 1.14
CA GLN A 222 -6.68 -22.19 2.41
C GLN A 222 -7.55 -21.16 3.12
N ARG A 223 -7.49 -21.15 4.45
CA ARG A 223 -8.08 -20.09 5.26
C ARG A 223 -7.12 -18.92 5.32
N VAL A 224 -7.63 -17.72 5.03
CA VAL A 224 -6.86 -16.47 5.03
C VAL A 224 -7.48 -15.45 5.96
N GLU A 225 -6.67 -14.53 6.46
CA GLU A 225 -7.13 -13.29 7.07
C GLU A 225 -6.90 -12.14 6.09
N LEU A 226 -7.95 -11.38 5.81
CA LEU A 226 -7.90 -10.15 5.03
C LEU A 226 -8.27 -8.96 5.90
N GLN A 227 -7.55 -7.85 5.73
CA GLN A 227 -7.80 -6.60 6.42
C GLN A 227 -8.04 -5.50 5.39
N GLY A 228 -9.14 -4.77 5.52
CA GLY A 228 -9.50 -3.76 4.53
C GLY A 228 -10.78 -3.03 4.84
N TRP A 229 -11.42 -2.53 3.79
CA TRP A 229 -12.61 -1.70 3.86
C TRP A 229 -13.74 -2.29 3.04
N VAL A 230 -14.97 -2.13 3.54
CA VAL A 230 -16.18 -2.49 2.80
C VAL A 230 -16.29 -1.59 1.56
N TYR A 231 -16.13 -2.15 0.37
CA TYR A 231 -16.34 -1.43 -0.88
C TYR A 231 -17.82 -1.41 -1.28
N LYS A 232 -18.50 -2.55 -1.10
CA LYS A 232 -19.92 -2.73 -1.40
C LYS A 232 -20.48 -3.85 -0.53
N LEU A 233 -21.69 -3.70 -0.05
CA LEU A 233 -22.38 -4.75 0.71
C LEU A 233 -23.79 -4.97 0.18
N ARG A 234 -24.18 -6.23 -0.01
CA ARG A 234 -25.55 -6.64 -0.31
C ARG A 234 -25.94 -7.84 0.54
N ALA A 235 -26.88 -7.66 1.47
CA ALA A 235 -27.41 -8.73 2.29
C ALA A 235 -28.81 -9.16 1.83
N LYS A 236 -29.05 -10.46 1.66
CA LYS A 236 -30.36 -11.03 1.30
C LYS A 236 -30.63 -12.30 2.10
N GLY A 237 -31.67 -12.29 2.94
CA GLY A 237 -32.03 -13.44 3.77
C GLY A 237 -30.90 -13.81 4.75
N LYS A 238 -30.32 -15.01 4.56
CA LYS A 238 -29.25 -15.61 5.37
C LYS A 238 -27.85 -15.45 4.77
N LEU A 239 -27.72 -14.80 3.62
CA LEU A 239 -26.44 -14.56 2.94
C LEU A 239 -26.15 -13.07 2.86
N ALA A 240 -24.87 -12.71 2.93
CA ALA A 240 -24.38 -11.39 2.56
C ALA A 240 -23.20 -11.51 1.60
N PHE A 241 -23.23 -10.69 0.55
CA PHE A 241 -22.16 -10.54 -0.42
C PHE A 241 -21.47 -9.21 -0.12
N LEU A 242 -20.25 -9.30 0.39
CA LEU A 242 -19.43 -8.16 0.78
C LEU A 242 -18.26 -8.08 -0.19
N HIS A 243 -18.06 -6.94 -0.81
CA HIS A 243 -16.85 -6.66 -1.58
C HIS A 243 -15.87 -5.96 -0.66
N LEU A 244 -14.72 -6.57 -0.42
CA LEU A 244 -13.65 -6.03 0.40
C LEU A 244 -12.59 -5.41 -0.51
N ARG A 245 -12.18 -4.17 -0.24
CA ARG A 245 -10.96 -3.60 -0.80
C ARG A 245 -9.87 -3.55 0.28
N ASP A 246 -8.64 -3.87 -0.04
CA ASP A 246 -7.51 -3.83 0.91
C ASP A 246 -6.37 -2.90 0.46
N GLY A 247 -6.53 -2.27 -0.71
CA GLY A 247 -5.49 -1.44 -1.34
C GLY A 247 -4.63 -2.20 -2.34
N SER A 248 -4.67 -3.54 -2.37
CA SER A 248 -4.09 -4.35 -3.43
C SER A 248 -5.11 -4.67 -4.54
N GLY A 249 -6.39 -4.79 -4.18
CA GLY A 249 -7.49 -5.02 -5.11
C GLY A 249 -8.86 -4.99 -4.42
N ILE A 250 -9.88 -5.53 -5.11
CA ILE A 250 -11.24 -5.73 -4.59
C ILE A 250 -11.59 -7.21 -4.77
N VAL A 251 -12.07 -7.87 -3.71
CA VAL A 251 -12.53 -9.26 -3.75
C VAL A 251 -13.96 -9.39 -3.27
N GLN A 252 -14.72 -10.31 -3.88
CA GLN A 252 -16.01 -10.74 -3.37
C GLN A 252 -15.82 -11.72 -2.21
N THR A 253 -16.53 -11.47 -1.12
CA THR A 253 -16.64 -12.39 0.02
C THR A 253 -18.09 -12.77 0.25
N ILE A 254 -18.30 -14.03 0.63
CA ILE A 254 -19.62 -14.61 0.91
C ILE A 254 -19.70 -14.89 2.39
N VAL A 255 -20.66 -14.26 3.06
CA VAL A 255 -20.94 -14.47 4.47
C VAL A 255 -22.24 -15.25 4.61
N ASN A 256 -22.17 -16.43 5.24
CA ASN A 256 -23.34 -17.21 5.62
C ASN A 256 -23.63 -17.06 7.11
N LYS A 257 -24.87 -16.69 7.45
CA LYS A 257 -25.34 -16.55 8.83
C LYS A 257 -25.10 -17.79 9.70
N GLN A 258 -25.17 -18.99 9.12
CA GLN A 258 -24.91 -20.24 9.85
C GLN A 258 -23.45 -20.40 10.27
N GLU A 259 -22.52 -19.87 9.47
CA GLU A 259 -21.08 -19.97 9.72
C GLU A 259 -20.64 -18.92 10.75
N VAL A 260 -21.06 -17.67 10.59
CA VAL A 260 -20.61 -16.55 11.45
C VAL A 260 -21.47 -16.33 12.71
N GLY A 261 -22.67 -16.93 12.77
CA GLY A 261 -23.63 -16.73 13.86
C GLY A 261 -24.51 -15.49 13.73
N GLU A 262 -25.58 -15.43 14.53
CA GLU A 262 -26.62 -14.37 14.47
C GLU A 262 -26.04 -12.98 14.74
N GLU A 263 -25.24 -12.83 15.80
CA GLU A 263 -24.73 -11.55 16.28
C GLU A 263 -23.79 -10.90 15.26
N VAL A 264 -22.81 -11.67 14.76
CA VAL A 264 -21.87 -11.20 13.73
C VAL A 264 -22.60 -10.88 12.44
N PHE A 265 -23.55 -11.74 12.01
CA PHE A 265 -24.32 -11.48 10.79
C PHE A 265 -25.20 -10.24 10.90
N ALA A 266 -25.79 -9.98 12.08
CA ALA A 266 -26.54 -8.75 12.33
C ALA A 266 -25.64 -7.52 12.27
N ARG A 267 -24.43 -7.59 12.83
CA ARG A 267 -23.42 -6.51 12.75
C ARG A 267 -22.97 -6.25 11.32
N ILE A 268 -22.76 -7.29 10.52
CA ILE A 268 -22.39 -7.14 9.11
C ILE A 268 -23.44 -6.35 8.34
N LYS A 269 -24.74 -6.58 8.60
CA LYS A 269 -25.83 -5.87 7.92
C LYS A 269 -25.86 -4.37 8.19
N THR A 270 -25.22 -3.89 9.25
CA THR A 270 -25.16 -2.45 9.56
C THR A 270 -23.95 -1.77 8.95
N LEU A 271 -23.01 -2.51 8.35
CA LEU A 271 -21.80 -1.93 7.78
C LEU A 271 -22.12 -1.11 6.53
N THR A 272 -21.51 0.07 6.46
CA THR A 272 -21.59 0.97 5.31
C THR A 272 -20.30 0.94 4.51
N GLN A 273 -20.34 1.51 3.30
CA GLN A 273 -19.16 1.69 2.45
C GLN A 273 -18.06 2.42 3.23
N GLU A 274 -16.83 1.94 3.15
CA GLU A 274 -15.63 2.38 3.88
C GLU A 274 -15.53 2.00 5.37
N ALA A 275 -16.43 1.18 5.90
CA ALA A 275 -16.22 0.57 7.21
C ALA A 275 -14.96 -0.32 7.17
N ALA A 276 -14.07 -0.18 8.15
CA ALA A 276 -12.84 -0.97 8.24
C ALA A 276 -13.11 -2.29 8.96
N ILE A 277 -12.70 -3.39 8.35
CA ILE A 277 -12.96 -4.74 8.83
C ILE A 277 -11.73 -5.62 8.70
N ARG A 278 -11.68 -6.62 9.58
CA ARG A 278 -10.82 -7.80 9.47
C ARG A 278 -11.73 -9.00 9.28
N LEU A 279 -11.50 -9.79 8.24
CA LEU A 279 -12.28 -11.00 8.00
C LEU A 279 -11.37 -12.21 7.86
N ARG A 280 -11.89 -13.37 8.24
CA ARG A 280 -11.26 -14.66 7.99
C ARG A 280 -12.21 -15.56 7.23
N GLY A 281 -11.66 -16.31 6.31
CA GLY A 281 -12.45 -17.18 5.47
C GLY A 281 -11.59 -18.08 4.59
N THR A 282 -12.25 -19.05 3.98
CA THR A 282 -11.61 -19.98 3.04
C THR A 282 -11.65 -19.41 1.63
N VAL A 283 -10.51 -19.35 0.97
CA VAL A 283 -10.40 -18.93 -0.43
C VAL A 283 -10.96 -20.01 -1.35
N LYS A 284 -11.68 -19.58 -2.39
CA LYS A 284 -12.21 -20.46 -3.44
C LYS A 284 -11.98 -19.82 -4.80
N LEU A 285 -11.29 -20.53 -5.68
CA LEU A 285 -11.28 -20.17 -7.10
C LEU A 285 -12.67 -20.44 -7.72
N ASP A 286 -13.24 -19.41 -8.34
CA ASP A 286 -14.51 -19.50 -9.05
C ASP A 286 -14.49 -18.52 -10.23
N GLU A 287 -14.52 -19.03 -11.46
CA GLU A 287 -14.52 -18.21 -12.68
C GLU A 287 -15.72 -17.27 -12.79
N ARG A 288 -16.81 -17.54 -12.06
CA ARG A 288 -18.01 -16.69 -12.02
C ARG A 288 -17.85 -15.53 -11.04
N ALA A 289 -16.90 -15.62 -10.11
CA ALA A 289 -16.63 -14.54 -9.17
C ALA A 289 -15.81 -13.43 -9.86
N PRO A 290 -16.07 -12.14 -9.55
CA PRO A 290 -15.22 -11.06 -10.03
C PRO A 290 -13.74 -11.31 -9.66
N GLY A 291 -12.85 -11.29 -10.65
CA GLY A 291 -11.42 -11.59 -10.45
C GLY A 291 -11.07 -13.08 -10.41
N GLY A 292 -12.04 -13.99 -10.57
CA GLY A 292 -11.85 -15.44 -10.61
C GLY A 292 -11.64 -16.09 -9.23
N VAL A 293 -11.88 -15.36 -8.14
CA VAL A 293 -11.66 -15.81 -6.77
C VAL A 293 -12.65 -15.16 -5.81
N GLU A 294 -13.10 -15.91 -4.81
CA GLU A 294 -13.93 -15.42 -3.71
C GLU A 294 -13.49 -15.99 -2.37
N VAL A 295 -13.95 -15.38 -1.27
CA VAL A 295 -13.65 -15.83 0.09
C VAL A 295 -14.94 -16.16 0.83
N ALA A 296 -15.09 -17.41 1.27
CA ALA A 296 -16.17 -17.84 2.14
C ALA A 296 -15.84 -17.48 3.60
N VAL A 297 -16.51 -16.47 4.14
CA VAL A 297 -16.21 -15.87 5.45
C VAL A 297 -16.81 -16.70 6.57
N ASP A 298 -15.97 -17.02 7.56
CA ASP A 298 -16.33 -17.73 8.78
C ASP A 298 -16.17 -16.86 10.06
N ASP A 299 -15.42 -15.75 9.97
CA ASP A 299 -15.22 -14.80 11.07
C ASP A 299 -15.05 -13.38 10.53
N LEU A 300 -15.59 -12.39 11.24
CA LEU A 300 -15.49 -10.98 10.88
C LEU A 300 -15.47 -10.09 12.13
N GLU A 301 -14.48 -9.23 12.17
CA GLU A 301 -14.29 -8.20 13.19
C GLU A 301 -14.40 -6.81 12.54
N VAL A 302 -15.21 -5.94 13.15
CA VAL A 302 -15.28 -4.53 12.76
C VAL A 302 -14.16 -3.78 13.48
N VAL A 303 -13.23 -3.21 12.71
CA VAL A 303 -12.12 -2.41 13.24
C VAL A 303 -12.57 -0.98 13.51
N SER A 304 -13.28 -0.38 12.57
CA SER A 304 -13.88 0.96 12.74
C SER A 304 -15.10 1.13 11.87
N GLU A 305 -16.11 1.84 12.39
CA GLU A 305 -17.26 2.27 11.60
C GLU A 305 -16.99 3.61 10.91
N VAL A 306 -17.86 3.95 9.96
CA VAL A 306 -17.85 5.26 9.31
C VAL A 306 -18.67 6.24 10.15
N GLU A 307 -18.10 7.40 10.42
CA GLU A 307 -18.84 8.51 11.02
C GLU A 307 -19.68 9.21 9.95
N GLY A 308 -21.01 9.15 10.08
CA GLY A 308 -21.93 9.74 9.11
C GLY A 308 -22.03 8.96 7.80
N GLU A 309 -22.19 9.66 6.69
CA GLU A 309 -22.31 9.07 5.35
C GLU A 309 -21.02 9.30 4.55
N TYR A 310 -20.53 8.24 3.88
CA TYR A 310 -19.39 8.37 2.98
C TYR A 310 -19.78 9.20 1.75
N PRO A 311 -19.10 10.32 1.45
CA PRO A 311 -19.60 11.30 0.48
C PRO A 311 -19.53 10.83 -0.98
N ILE A 312 -18.74 9.79 -1.29
CA ILE A 312 -18.57 9.29 -2.66
C ILE A 312 -19.28 7.95 -2.78
N SER A 313 -20.57 8.01 -3.07
CA SER A 313 -21.36 6.81 -3.37
C SER A 313 -20.87 6.12 -4.65
N LEU A 314 -21.31 4.88 -4.88
CA LEU A 314 -21.01 4.12 -6.10
C LEU A 314 -21.74 4.64 -7.37
N GLN A 315 -22.57 5.68 -7.24
CA GLN A 315 -23.18 6.36 -8.39
C GLN A 315 -22.20 7.36 -9.01
N ALA A 316 -22.47 7.78 -10.24
CA ALA A 316 -21.64 8.79 -10.90
C ALA A 316 -21.75 10.13 -10.18
N HIS A 317 -20.61 10.79 -10.01
CA HIS A 317 -20.51 12.14 -9.44
C HIS A 317 -19.83 13.08 -10.43
N GLY A 318 -20.14 14.37 -10.33
CA GLY A 318 -19.43 15.40 -11.09
C GLY A 318 -17.96 15.47 -10.70
N ILE A 319 -17.09 15.72 -11.68
CA ILE A 319 -15.64 15.70 -11.47
C ILE A 319 -15.15 16.76 -10.48
N ASP A 320 -15.79 17.92 -10.41
CA ASP A 320 -15.43 18.97 -9.45
C ASP A 320 -15.71 18.54 -8.01
N PHE A 321 -16.83 17.83 -7.78
CA PHE A 321 -17.13 17.24 -6.48
C PHE A 321 -16.11 16.17 -6.11
N LEU A 322 -15.81 15.24 -7.02
CA LEU A 322 -14.82 14.17 -6.82
C LEU A 322 -13.44 14.73 -6.48
N LEU A 323 -13.04 15.79 -7.17
CA LEU A 323 -11.82 16.52 -6.88
C LEU A 323 -11.90 17.21 -5.51
N SER A 324 -13.00 17.85 -5.11
CA SER A 324 -13.13 18.43 -3.74
C SER A 324 -12.98 17.41 -2.61
N LYS A 325 -13.08 16.11 -2.93
CA LYS A 325 -12.88 14.98 -2.04
C LYS A 325 -11.73 14.09 -2.53
N ARG A 326 -10.69 14.66 -3.17
CA ARG A 326 -9.63 13.88 -3.83
C ARG A 326 -8.99 12.86 -2.88
N HIS A 327 -8.71 13.25 -1.65
CA HIS A 327 -8.19 12.39 -0.58
C HIS A 327 -9.04 11.12 -0.31
N LEU A 328 -10.34 11.13 -0.61
CA LEU A 328 -11.22 9.96 -0.56
C LEU A 328 -11.39 9.31 -1.94
N TRP A 329 -11.49 10.12 -2.99
CA TRP A 329 -11.70 9.65 -4.37
C TRP A 329 -10.54 8.77 -4.88
N LEU A 330 -9.33 8.95 -4.34
CA LEU A 330 -8.17 8.06 -4.56
C LEU A 330 -8.49 6.58 -4.29
N ARG A 331 -9.49 6.28 -3.46
CA ARG A 331 -9.91 4.92 -3.09
C ARG A 331 -10.80 4.25 -4.16
N SER A 332 -11.26 5.01 -5.15
CA SER A 332 -12.07 4.47 -6.25
C SER A 332 -11.22 3.64 -7.22
N SER A 333 -11.82 2.62 -7.83
CA SER A 333 -11.13 1.62 -8.64
C SER A 333 -10.33 2.22 -9.80
N GLN A 334 -10.91 3.17 -10.54
CA GLN A 334 -10.20 3.80 -11.67
C GLN A 334 -9.01 4.66 -11.22
N GLN A 335 -9.14 5.39 -10.11
CA GLN A 335 -8.03 6.21 -9.59
C GLN A 335 -6.92 5.33 -9.02
N HIS A 336 -7.31 4.26 -8.31
CA HIS A 336 -6.39 3.26 -7.80
C HIS A 336 -5.61 2.57 -8.94
N ALA A 337 -6.29 2.11 -9.99
CA ALA A 337 -5.67 1.51 -11.17
C ALA A 337 -4.71 2.49 -11.88
N THR A 338 -5.14 3.73 -12.11
CA THR A 338 -4.30 4.76 -12.75
C THR A 338 -3.00 5.01 -11.98
N LEU A 339 -3.06 5.08 -10.64
CA LEU A 339 -1.87 5.30 -9.83
C LEU A 339 -0.96 4.08 -9.71
N ARG A 340 -1.50 2.87 -9.83
CA ARG A 340 -0.70 1.65 -9.94
C ARG A 340 0.05 1.60 -11.27
N VAL A 341 -0.61 1.94 -12.38
CA VAL A 341 0.06 2.11 -13.68
C VAL A 341 1.13 3.19 -13.61
N ARG A 342 0.84 4.35 -13.00
CA ARG A 342 1.84 5.40 -12.74
C ARG A 342 3.06 4.85 -12.00
N SER A 343 2.85 4.04 -10.95
CA SER A 343 3.94 3.43 -10.19
C SER A 343 4.78 2.49 -11.05
N GLU A 344 4.17 1.67 -11.90
CA GLU A 344 4.91 0.78 -12.80
C GLU A 344 5.69 1.59 -13.85
N VAL A 345 5.11 2.66 -14.39
CA VAL A 345 5.79 3.58 -15.32
C VAL A 345 7.03 4.19 -14.65
N ILE A 346 6.91 4.69 -13.42
CA ILE A 346 8.05 5.25 -12.66
C ILE A 346 9.16 4.21 -12.49
N GLN A 347 8.82 2.99 -12.10
CA GLN A 347 9.82 1.93 -11.96
C GLN A 347 10.43 1.54 -13.31
N ALA A 348 9.64 1.48 -14.38
CA ALA A 348 10.11 1.20 -15.73
C ALA A 348 11.12 2.25 -16.21
N ILE A 349 10.89 3.53 -15.89
CA ILE A 349 11.80 4.63 -16.17
C ILE A 349 13.16 4.41 -15.51
N HIS A 350 13.18 4.16 -14.19
CA HIS A 350 14.43 3.93 -13.47
C HIS A 350 15.17 2.70 -13.97
N ASP A 351 14.46 1.59 -14.20
CA ASP A 351 15.06 0.35 -14.69
C ASP A 351 15.64 0.52 -16.10
N PHE A 352 14.96 1.28 -16.98
CA PHE A 352 15.41 1.56 -18.33
C PHE A 352 16.76 2.28 -18.36
N PHE A 353 16.89 3.36 -17.58
CA PHE A 353 18.11 4.15 -17.49
C PHE A 353 19.22 3.42 -16.73
N TYR A 354 18.88 2.71 -15.66
CA TYR A 354 19.83 1.88 -14.92
C TYR A 354 20.45 0.80 -15.81
N ALA A 355 19.64 0.07 -16.58
CA ALA A 355 20.13 -0.95 -17.51
C ALA A 355 21.07 -0.39 -18.60
N ARG A 356 20.94 0.90 -18.93
CA ARG A 356 21.77 1.62 -19.90
C ARG A 356 22.93 2.39 -19.27
N GLN A 357 23.20 2.18 -17.97
CA GLN A 357 24.28 2.82 -17.22
C GLN A 357 24.20 4.35 -17.21
N PHE A 358 22.99 4.91 -17.22
CA PHE A 358 22.80 6.33 -16.95
C PHE A 358 22.95 6.58 -15.45
N VAL A 359 23.60 7.69 -15.09
CA VAL A 359 23.69 8.15 -13.71
C VAL A 359 22.46 8.99 -13.38
N HIS A 360 21.75 8.63 -12.31
CA HIS A 360 20.66 9.47 -11.79
C HIS A 360 21.28 10.66 -11.05
N VAL A 361 20.96 11.88 -11.47
CA VAL A 361 21.42 13.13 -10.86
C VAL A 361 20.20 14.00 -10.56
N ASP A 362 20.03 14.43 -9.31
CA ASP A 362 18.91 15.29 -8.93
C ASP A 362 19.21 16.75 -9.32
N ALA A 363 18.38 17.33 -10.18
CA ALA A 363 18.44 18.75 -10.52
C ALA A 363 17.83 19.61 -9.40
N PRO A 364 18.34 20.83 -9.14
CA PRO A 364 17.78 21.72 -8.13
C PRO A 364 16.39 22.23 -8.55
N VAL A 365 15.49 22.31 -7.56
CA VAL A 365 14.13 22.86 -7.76
C VAL A 365 14.11 24.39 -7.69
N PHE A 366 14.92 24.99 -6.82
CA PHE A 366 15.08 26.44 -6.75
C PHE A 366 16.15 26.87 -7.76
N THR A 367 15.78 27.73 -8.70
CA THR A 367 16.70 28.25 -9.73
C THR A 367 16.80 29.77 -9.66
N PRO A 368 17.97 30.36 -9.98
CA PRO A 368 18.13 31.81 -10.02
C PRO A 368 17.58 32.44 -11.31
N ALA A 369 17.34 31.64 -12.35
CA ALA A 369 16.88 32.09 -13.66
C ALA A 369 15.97 31.07 -14.36
N ALA A 370 15.34 31.52 -15.45
CA ALA A 370 14.48 30.74 -16.32
C ALA A 370 15.25 29.70 -17.15
N CYS A 371 14.64 28.56 -17.48
CA CYS A 371 15.20 27.59 -18.40
C CYS A 371 14.64 27.72 -19.83
N GLU A 372 13.32 27.90 -19.96
CA GLU A 372 12.61 27.90 -21.26
C GLU A 372 12.03 29.28 -21.63
N GLY A 373 11.96 30.21 -20.67
CA GLY A 373 11.49 31.58 -20.86
C GLY A 373 11.01 32.24 -19.56
N THR A 374 11.00 33.57 -19.51
CA THR A 374 10.72 34.35 -18.29
C THR A 374 9.23 34.52 -17.96
N THR A 375 8.32 34.11 -18.85
CA THR A 375 6.89 34.46 -18.77
C THR A 375 6.05 33.57 -17.85
N ASN A 376 6.47 32.33 -17.59
CA ASN A 376 5.66 31.31 -16.90
C ASN A 376 6.36 30.73 -15.66
N LEU A 377 6.98 31.59 -14.83
CA LEU A 377 7.71 31.17 -13.61
C LEU A 377 6.90 31.40 -12.34
N PHE A 378 7.08 30.51 -11.36
CA PHE A 378 6.66 30.78 -9.98
C PHE A 378 7.83 31.39 -9.21
N GLU A 379 7.66 32.64 -8.79
CA GLU A 379 8.59 33.34 -7.91
C GLU A 379 8.44 32.89 -6.46
N VAL A 380 9.56 32.69 -5.78
CA VAL A 380 9.63 32.33 -4.37
C VAL A 380 10.66 33.22 -3.69
N LYS A 381 10.28 33.79 -2.54
CA LYS A 381 11.22 34.52 -1.69
C LYS A 381 12.32 33.59 -1.19
N TYR A 382 13.57 33.90 -1.51
CA TYR A 382 14.76 33.15 -1.12
C TYR A 382 15.63 34.00 -0.20
N PHE A 383 15.30 33.99 1.10
CA PHE A 383 15.89 34.88 2.10
C PHE A 383 15.75 36.36 1.71
N ASP A 384 16.86 37.03 1.41
CA ASP A 384 16.92 38.43 0.99
C ASP A 384 16.88 38.59 -0.55
N ASP A 385 16.77 37.47 -1.28
CA ASP A 385 16.74 37.41 -2.75
C ASP A 385 15.48 36.71 -3.28
N THR A 386 15.37 36.55 -4.59
CA THR A 386 14.29 35.83 -5.28
C THR A 386 14.84 34.60 -5.99
N ALA A 387 14.18 33.46 -5.79
CA ALA A 387 14.40 32.27 -6.59
C ALA A 387 13.11 31.95 -7.37
N TYR A 388 13.24 31.07 -8.36
CA TYR A 388 12.13 30.57 -9.15
C TYR A 388 12.02 29.05 -8.97
N LEU A 389 10.81 28.52 -9.07
CA LEU A 389 10.64 27.08 -9.18
C LEU A 389 10.98 26.62 -10.60
N THR A 390 11.75 25.54 -10.69
CA THR A 390 12.27 25.03 -11.96
C THR A 390 11.17 24.65 -12.95
N GLN A 391 11.36 25.04 -14.20
CA GLN A 391 10.56 24.56 -15.34
C GLN A 391 11.11 23.26 -15.92
N SER A 392 12.41 22.99 -15.74
CA SER A 392 13.15 21.88 -16.32
C SER A 392 14.53 21.76 -15.65
N GLY A 393 15.01 20.53 -15.43
CA GLY A 393 16.36 20.24 -14.96
C GLY A 393 17.44 20.31 -16.05
N GLN A 394 17.07 20.57 -17.31
CA GLN A 394 17.93 20.41 -18.48
C GLN A 394 19.31 21.07 -18.34
N LEU A 395 19.39 22.37 -17.99
CA LEU A 395 20.67 23.09 -17.94
C LEU A 395 21.67 22.42 -16.98
N TYR A 396 21.17 21.83 -15.89
CA TYR A 396 21.99 21.10 -14.92
C TYR A 396 22.36 19.71 -15.41
N MET A 397 21.48 19.06 -16.19
CA MET A 397 21.77 17.78 -16.83
C MET A 397 22.84 17.91 -17.92
N GLU A 398 22.89 19.04 -18.64
CA GLU A 398 24.00 19.33 -19.56
C GLU A 398 25.34 19.36 -18.82
N ALA A 399 25.42 20.04 -17.67
CA ALA A 399 26.62 20.05 -16.83
C ALA A 399 26.98 18.66 -16.30
N ALA A 400 25.99 17.90 -15.83
CA ALA A 400 26.19 16.56 -15.29
C ALA A 400 26.61 15.56 -16.38
N ALA A 401 26.11 15.70 -17.61
CA ALA A 401 26.52 14.90 -18.75
C ALA A 401 28.01 15.11 -19.09
N MET A 402 28.53 16.34 -18.95
CA MET A 402 29.97 16.59 -19.12
C MET A 402 30.84 15.83 -18.11
N ALA A 403 30.30 15.53 -16.92
CA ALA A 403 31.01 14.80 -15.87
C ALA A 403 30.84 13.27 -15.96
N HIS A 404 29.66 12.80 -16.36
CA HIS A 404 29.27 11.38 -16.27
C HIS A 404 28.96 10.70 -17.61
N GLY A 405 29.00 11.45 -18.72
CA GLY A 405 28.69 10.94 -20.06
C GLY A 405 27.18 10.80 -20.29
N LYS A 406 26.47 10.00 -19.49
CA LYS A 406 25.02 9.78 -19.63
C LYS A 406 24.33 9.97 -18.28
N VAL A 407 23.39 10.89 -18.22
CA VAL A 407 22.68 11.25 -16.98
C VAL A 407 21.19 11.38 -17.22
N TYR A 408 20.42 11.28 -16.16
CA TYR A 408 19.03 11.72 -16.15
C TYR A 408 18.66 12.30 -14.80
N CYS A 409 17.73 13.24 -14.76
CA CYS A 409 17.00 13.60 -13.54
C CYS A 409 15.55 13.16 -13.61
N PHE A 410 14.93 12.96 -12.44
CA PHE A 410 13.51 12.71 -12.33
C PHE A 410 12.94 13.52 -11.16
N GLY A 411 12.30 14.64 -11.47
CA GLY A 411 11.87 15.60 -10.45
C GLY A 411 10.59 16.36 -10.79
N PRO A 412 10.07 17.12 -9.82
CA PRO A 412 8.92 17.99 -10.04
C PRO A 412 9.33 19.24 -10.81
N THR A 413 8.46 19.67 -11.70
CA THR A 413 8.61 20.86 -12.54
C THR A 413 7.34 21.71 -12.47
N PHE A 414 7.53 23.01 -12.63
CA PHE A 414 6.52 24.01 -12.34
C PHE A 414 6.36 24.97 -13.50
N ARG A 415 5.14 25.17 -13.96
CA ARG A 415 4.81 26.14 -15.01
C ARG A 415 3.66 27.01 -14.54
N ALA A 416 3.90 28.31 -14.42
CA ALA A 416 2.88 29.30 -14.03
C ALA A 416 1.97 29.69 -15.22
N GLU A 417 1.69 28.74 -16.10
CA GLU A 417 0.91 28.97 -17.30
C GLU A 417 -0.57 29.13 -16.96
N ARG A 418 -1.22 30.16 -17.53
CA ARG A 418 -2.67 30.42 -17.34
C ARG A 418 -3.55 29.58 -18.27
N SER A 419 -3.15 28.34 -18.51
CA SER A 419 -3.84 27.40 -19.39
C SER A 419 -4.88 26.57 -18.63
N LYS A 420 -6.04 26.35 -19.26
CA LYS A 420 -7.16 25.56 -18.70
C LYS A 420 -7.39 24.24 -19.44
N THR A 421 -6.49 23.87 -20.33
CA THR A 421 -6.71 22.68 -21.18
C THR A 421 -6.56 21.40 -20.36
N ARG A 422 -7.06 20.29 -20.91
CA ARG A 422 -6.93 18.94 -20.33
C ARG A 422 -5.51 18.37 -20.27
N ARG A 423 -4.52 19.07 -20.84
CA ARG A 423 -3.11 18.65 -20.98
C ARG A 423 -2.13 19.39 -20.05
N HIS A 424 -2.60 20.34 -19.27
CA HIS A 424 -1.74 21.22 -18.46
C HIS A 424 -1.98 21.05 -16.94
N LEU A 425 -0.89 21.04 -16.19
CA LEU A 425 -0.81 21.16 -14.74
C LEU A 425 0.19 22.26 -14.40
N THR A 426 0.08 22.86 -13.21
CA THR A 426 1.05 23.86 -12.74
C THR A 426 2.22 23.24 -11.99
N GLU A 427 2.05 22.00 -11.52
CA GLU A 427 3.06 21.13 -10.90
C GLU A 427 2.90 19.74 -11.54
N PHE A 428 3.97 19.23 -12.12
CA PHE A 428 4.00 17.94 -12.81
C PHE A 428 5.39 17.32 -12.64
N TRP A 429 5.56 16.07 -13.08
CA TRP A 429 6.83 15.36 -12.96
C TRP A 429 7.45 15.17 -14.34
N MET A 430 8.75 15.46 -14.46
CA MET A 430 9.50 15.20 -15.68
C MET A 430 10.67 14.25 -15.43
N VAL A 431 10.94 13.42 -16.44
CA VAL A 431 12.20 12.70 -16.56
C VAL A 431 12.98 13.28 -17.73
N GLU A 432 14.24 13.62 -17.47
CA GLU A 432 15.05 14.43 -18.38
C GLU A 432 16.45 13.81 -18.53
N PRO A 433 16.65 12.90 -19.50
CA PRO A 433 17.98 12.39 -19.84
C PRO A 433 18.78 13.39 -20.69
N GLU A 434 20.11 13.37 -20.49
CA GLU A 434 21.08 14.12 -21.30
C GLU A 434 22.33 13.24 -21.53
N MET A 435 22.86 13.28 -22.76
CA MET A 435 23.97 12.44 -23.20
C MET A 435 25.07 13.26 -23.86
N ALA A 436 26.29 13.18 -23.33
CA ALA A 436 27.48 13.70 -23.97
C ALA A 436 27.90 12.83 -25.17
N PHE A 437 28.47 13.48 -26.19
CA PHE A 437 28.81 12.90 -27.50
C PHE A 437 27.60 12.33 -28.27
N ALA A 438 26.41 12.88 -28.04
CA ALA A 438 25.17 12.48 -28.72
C ALA A 438 24.64 13.59 -29.63
N GLY A 439 24.20 13.22 -30.84
CA GLY A 439 23.51 14.10 -31.77
C GLY A 439 21.99 13.88 -31.78
N LEU A 440 21.28 14.59 -32.67
CA LEU A 440 19.81 14.45 -32.79
C LEU A 440 19.35 13.01 -33.03
N ASP A 441 20.06 12.23 -33.86
CA ASP A 441 19.68 10.84 -34.15
C ASP A 441 19.76 9.94 -32.90
N ASP A 442 20.78 10.13 -32.05
CA ASP A 442 20.92 9.41 -30.78
C ASP A 442 19.77 9.77 -29.81
N VAL A 443 19.36 11.04 -29.78
CA VAL A 443 18.21 11.51 -28.98
C VAL A 443 16.91 10.84 -29.45
N MET A 444 16.69 10.80 -30.77
CA MET A 444 15.52 10.14 -31.36
C MET A 444 15.50 8.64 -31.09
N ASP A 445 16.63 7.96 -31.25
CA ASP A 445 16.77 6.52 -30.98
C ASP A 445 16.49 6.20 -29.51
N LEU A 446 17.03 7.00 -28.58
CA LEU A 446 16.77 6.82 -27.15
C LEU A 446 15.30 7.08 -26.80
N ALA A 447 14.69 8.15 -27.30
CA ALA A 447 13.29 8.51 -27.01
C ALA A 447 12.32 7.41 -27.51
N GLU A 448 12.59 6.90 -28.70
CA GLU A 448 11.83 5.82 -29.32
C GLU A 448 11.95 4.51 -28.52
N GLU A 449 13.17 4.11 -28.17
CA GLU A 449 13.42 2.91 -27.35
C GLU A 449 12.81 3.03 -25.95
N PHE A 450 12.88 4.23 -25.37
CA PHE A 450 12.35 4.55 -24.04
C PHE A 450 10.83 4.39 -23.97
N LEU A 451 10.11 4.97 -24.93
CA LEU A 451 8.66 4.86 -24.98
C LEU A 451 8.20 3.42 -25.25
N GLU A 452 8.82 2.70 -26.20
CA GLU A 452 8.51 1.29 -26.40
C GLU A 452 8.70 0.51 -25.09
N SER A 453 9.86 0.64 -24.44
CA SER A 453 10.17 -0.13 -23.24
C SER A 453 9.15 0.09 -22.11
N ILE A 454 8.69 1.32 -21.90
CA ILE A 454 7.71 1.62 -20.85
C ILE A 454 6.33 1.05 -21.21
N VAL A 455 5.84 1.33 -22.42
CA VAL A 455 4.49 0.90 -22.84
C VAL A 455 4.38 -0.62 -22.82
N GLN A 456 5.39 -1.31 -23.33
CA GLN A 456 5.41 -2.78 -23.36
C GLN A 456 5.46 -3.38 -21.95
N ARG A 457 6.18 -2.74 -21.02
CA ARG A 457 6.22 -3.16 -19.63
C ARG A 457 4.87 -2.99 -18.91
N VAL A 458 4.14 -1.92 -19.20
CA VAL A 458 2.80 -1.73 -18.64
C VAL A 458 1.82 -2.78 -19.19
N LEU A 459 1.88 -3.09 -20.50
CA LEU A 459 1.05 -4.15 -21.09
C LEU A 459 1.32 -5.52 -20.44
N GLU A 460 2.58 -5.81 -20.11
CA GLU A 460 2.98 -7.05 -19.45
C GLU A 460 2.52 -7.11 -17.98
N ARG A 461 2.68 -6.02 -17.22
CA ARG A 461 2.60 -6.05 -15.75
C ARG A 461 1.37 -5.40 -15.14
N CYS A 462 0.60 -4.65 -15.93
CA CYS A 462 -0.62 -3.98 -15.48
C CYS A 462 -1.90 -4.40 -16.24
N PRO A 463 -2.09 -5.66 -16.67
CA PRO A 463 -3.28 -6.04 -17.43
C PRO A 463 -4.58 -5.91 -16.61
N GLU A 464 -4.52 -6.16 -15.30
CA GLU A 464 -5.68 -6.02 -14.41
C GLU A 464 -6.08 -4.55 -14.21
N GLU A 465 -5.10 -3.66 -14.09
CA GLU A 465 -5.33 -2.22 -14.00
C GLU A 465 -5.88 -1.65 -15.32
N LEU A 466 -5.33 -2.02 -16.47
CA LEU A 466 -5.83 -1.59 -17.78
C LEU A 466 -7.26 -2.08 -18.03
N ALA A 467 -7.58 -3.32 -17.64
CA ALA A 467 -8.93 -3.84 -17.68
C ALA A 467 -9.89 -3.07 -16.75
N THR A 468 -9.45 -2.70 -15.56
CA THR A 468 -10.23 -1.87 -14.61
C THR A 468 -10.50 -0.47 -15.16
N LEU A 469 -9.60 0.05 -15.99
CA LEU A 469 -9.74 1.33 -16.67
C LEU A 469 -10.59 1.25 -17.95
N GLU A 470 -11.04 0.05 -18.34
CA GLU A 470 -11.73 -0.20 -19.61
C GLU A 470 -10.91 0.30 -20.82
N ARG A 471 -9.57 0.22 -20.72
CA ARG A 471 -8.65 0.72 -21.73
C ARG A 471 -8.51 -0.29 -22.88
N ASP A 472 -8.84 0.13 -24.10
CA ASP A 472 -8.42 -0.59 -25.32
C ASP A 472 -6.89 -0.50 -25.45
N THR A 473 -6.24 -1.67 -25.46
CA THR A 473 -4.78 -1.83 -25.51
C THR A 473 -4.24 -1.91 -26.93
N SER A 474 -5.10 -2.02 -27.96
CA SER A 474 -4.67 -2.27 -29.34
C SER A 474 -3.68 -1.21 -29.87
N SER A 475 -3.87 0.05 -29.50
CA SER A 475 -2.95 1.15 -29.85
C SER A 475 -1.61 1.06 -29.13
N LEU A 476 -1.62 0.66 -27.86
CA LEU A 476 -0.42 0.47 -27.04
C LEU A 476 0.41 -0.72 -27.53
N GLU A 477 -0.24 -1.80 -27.97
CA GLU A 477 0.43 -2.99 -28.53
C GLU A 477 1.24 -2.66 -29.80
N ARG A 478 0.79 -1.66 -30.58
CA ARG A 478 1.47 -1.16 -31.77
C ARG A 478 2.65 -0.22 -31.47
N VAL A 479 2.85 0.18 -30.22
CA VAL A 479 4.01 0.98 -29.79
C VAL A 479 5.25 0.10 -29.83
N LYS A 480 5.77 -0.07 -31.05
CA LYS A 480 6.90 -0.91 -31.43
C LYS A 480 7.75 -0.17 -32.45
N ARG A 481 9.06 -0.30 -32.32
CA ARG A 481 10.03 0.30 -33.23
C ARG A 481 10.02 -0.37 -34.61
N PRO A 482 10.43 0.35 -35.68
CA PRO A 482 10.77 1.77 -35.71
C PRO A 482 9.53 2.67 -35.64
N PHE A 483 9.66 3.84 -35.01
CA PHE A 483 8.62 4.87 -35.07
C PHE A 483 8.79 5.71 -36.35
N PRO A 484 7.69 6.21 -36.96
CA PRO A 484 7.79 7.17 -38.04
C PRO A 484 8.55 8.41 -37.58
N ARG A 485 9.48 8.88 -38.42
CA ARG A 485 10.22 10.13 -38.23
C ARG A 485 9.92 11.04 -39.40
N VAL A 486 9.41 12.22 -39.13
CA VAL A 486 9.09 13.23 -40.14
C VAL A 486 9.72 14.56 -39.76
N THR A 487 10.17 15.31 -40.75
CA THR A 487 10.56 16.71 -40.57
C THR A 487 9.33 17.57 -40.25
N TYR A 488 9.55 18.73 -39.64
CA TYR A 488 8.53 19.77 -39.51
C TYR A 488 7.90 20.12 -40.87
N ASP A 489 8.72 20.27 -41.92
CA ASP A 489 8.26 20.59 -43.27
C ASP A 489 7.34 19.50 -43.84
N GLU A 490 7.66 18.22 -43.64
CA GLU A 490 6.81 17.10 -44.02
C GLU A 490 5.51 17.06 -43.20
N ALA A 491 5.56 17.38 -41.91
CA ALA A 491 4.38 17.46 -41.05
C ALA A 491 3.44 18.61 -41.48
N VAL A 492 3.99 19.78 -41.81
CA VAL A 492 3.22 20.91 -42.38
C VAL A 492 2.57 20.50 -43.69
N LYS A 493 3.32 19.84 -44.58
CA LYS A 493 2.78 19.34 -45.84
C LYS A 493 1.65 18.32 -45.61
N LEU A 494 1.82 17.40 -44.64
CA LEU A 494 0.79 16.43 -44.28
C LEU A 494 -0.50 17.10 -43.82
N LEU A 495 -0.41 18.16 -43.01
CA LEU A 495 -1.57 18.97 -42.59
C LEU A 495 -2.24 19.65 -43.79
N GLN A 496 -1.45 20.28 -44.66
CA GLN A 496 -1.96 20.97 -45.85
C GLN A 496 -2.63 20.00 -46.83
N ASP A 497 -2.04 18.81 -47.04
CA ASP A 497 -2.60 17.75 -47.89
C ASP A 497 -3.93 17.20 -47.31
N GLN A 498 -4.14 17.30 -45.99
CA GLN A 498 -5.40 16.97 -45.31
C GLN A 498 -6.41 18.15 -45.31
N GLY A 499 -6.06 19.29 -45.92
CA GLY A 499 -6.92 20.46 -46.02
C GLY A 499 -6.92 21.39 -44.80
N HIS A 500 -5.95 21.23 -43.88
CA HIS A 500 -5.76 22.18 -42.78
C HIS A 500 -5.08 23.46 -43.28
N GLU A 501 -5.64 24.62 -42.94
CA GLU A 501 -4.98 25.91 -43.16
C GLU A 501 -3.88 26.10 -42.10
N PHE A 502 -2.65 25.69 -42.43
CA PHE A 502 -1.49 25.82 -41.55
C PHE A 502 -0.36 26.61 -42.24
N GLU A 503 0.16 27.61 -41.53
CA GLU A 503 1.26 28.48 -41.97
C GLU A 503 2.59 28.00 -41.41
N TRP A 504 3.60 27.85 -42.27
CA TRP A 504 4.95 27.46 -41.88
C TRP A 504 5.56 28.49 -40.91
N GLY A 505 6.23 28.00 -39.87
CA GLY A 505 6.80 28.82 -38.81
C GLY A 505 5.92 28.91 -37.55
N ASN A 506 4.65 28.49 -37.63
CA ASN A 506 3.79 28.35 -36.45
C ASN A 506 4.07 27.03 -35.71
N ASP A 507 3.78 27.03 -34.41
CA ASP A 507 3.81 25.83 -33.58
C ASP A 507 2.54 24.98 -33.80
N PHE A 508 2.63 23.66 -33.59
CA PHE A 508 1.48 22.78 -33.76
C PHE A 508 0.52 22.89 -32.56
N GLY A 509 -0.71 23.33 -32.83
CA GLY A 509 -1.76 23.31 -31.82
C GLY A 509 -2.27 21.89 -31.56
N ALA A 510 -3.09 21.75 -30.53
CA ALA A 510 -3.71 20.46 -30.21
C ALA A 510 -4.48 19.80 -31.39
N PRO A 511 -5.21 20.55 -32.25
CA PRO A 511 -5.84 19.98 -33.45
C PRO A 511 -4.82 19.47 -34.47
N ASP A 512 -3.71 20.19 -34.66
CA ASP A 512 -2.67 19.87 -35.64
C ASP A 512 -1.91 18.62 -35.24
N GLU A 513 -1.48 18.52 -33.97
CA GLU A 513 -0.87 17.30 -33.42
C GLU A 513 -1.79 16.08 -33.56
N THR A 514 -3.09 16.28 -33.37
CA THR A 514 -4.09 15.21 -33.49
C THR A 514 -4.21 14.75 -34.94
N ALA A 515 -4.21 15.67 -35.90
CA ALA A 515 -4.26 15.36 -37.34
C ALA A 515 -2.97 14.67 -37.82
N ILE A 516 -1.81 15.13 -37.37
CA ILE A 516 -0.50 14.50 -37.66
C ILE A 516 -0.48 13.07 -37.09
N SER A 517 -0.77 12.91 -35.80
CA SER A 517 -0.70 11.60 -35.15
C SER A 517 -1.73 10.60 -35.69
N ALA A 518 -2.90 11.06 -36.15
CA ALA A 518 -3.92 10.20 -36.77
C ALA A 518 -3.47 9.57 -38.10
N HIS A 519 -2.41 10.09 -38.73
CA HIS A 519 -1.83 9.49 -39.93
C HIS A 519 -0.99 8.24 -39.64
N PHE A 520 -0.64 8.01 -38.38
CA PHE A 520 0.23 6.92 -37.95
C PHE A 520 -0.49 5.99 -36.96
N ASP A 521 -0.08 4.72 -36.93
CA ASP A 521 -0.68 3.69 -36.05
C ASP A 521 0.00 3.60 -34.67
N ARG A 522 1.05 4.39 -34.46
CA ARG A 522 1.96 4.45 -33.31
C ARG A 522 2.54 5.87 -33.16
N PRO A 523 3.28 6.19 -32.09
CA PRO A 523 3.87 7.52 -31.91
C PRO A 523 4.78 7.93 -33.07
N VAL A 524 4.79 9.23 -33.40
CA VAL A 524 5.60 9.82 -34.48
C VAL A 524 6.57 10.83 -33.90
N LEU A 525 7.80 10.86 -34.40
CA LEU A 525 8.81 11.86 -34.09
C LEU A 525 8.74 12.96 -35.16
N VAL A 526 8.47 14.19 -34.73
CA VAL A 526 8.54 15.38 -35.60
C VAL A 526 9.80 16.16 -35.26
N HIS A 527 10.72 16.28 -36.21
CA HIS A 527 12.05 16.86 -35.97
C HIS A 527 12.41 18.01 -36.91
N ARG A 528 13.50 18.71 -36.62
CA ARG A 528 13.98 19.88 -37.37
C ARG A 528 12.96 21.01 -37.40
N TRP A 529 12.85 21.69 -36.27
CA TRP A 529 11.82 22.70 -36.03
C TRP A 529 12.28 24.11 -36.40
N PRO A 530 11.37 25.04 -36.75
CA PRO A 530 11.75 26.44 -36.96
C PRO A 530 12.40 27.04 -35.72
N LYS A 531 13.58 27.63 -35.90
CA LYS A 531 14.40 28.23 -34.84
C LYS A 531 13.63 29.28 -34.02
N ALA A 532 12.75 30.05 -34.67
CA ALA A 532 12.03 31.16 -34.06
C ALA A 532 11.01 30.75 -32.98
N ILE A 533 10.58 29.48 -32.95
CA ILE A 533 9.56 28.98 -32.02
C ILE A 533 10.11 27.95 -31.02
N LYS A 534 11.43 27.73 -31.02
CA LYS A 534 12.08 26.78 -30.12
C LYS A 534 13.07 27.49 -29.18
N ALA A 535 13.51 26.76 -28.17
CA ALA A 535 14.33 27.31 -27.11
C ALA A 535 15.75 27.67 -27.59
N PHE A 536 16.30 28.69 -26.95
CA PHE A 536 17.56 29.37 -27.29
C PHE A 536 18.80 28.45 -27.30
N TYR A 537 18.75 27.32 -26.58
CA TYR A 537 19.85 26.37 -26.42
C TYR A 537 19.91 25.30 -27.51
N MET A 538 18.90 25.19 -28.40
CA MET A 538 18.87 24.14 -29.42
C MET A 538 19.90 24.41 -30.52
N ARG A 539 20.60 23.37 -30.98
CA ARG A 539 21.61 23.48 -32.04
C ARG A 539 20.95 23.88 -33.36
N PRO A 540 21.42 24.93 -34.06
CA PRO A 540 20.99 25.24 -35.41
C PRO A 540 21.22 24.07 -36.37
N ASP A 541 20.30 23.86 -37.30
CA ASP A 541 20.50 22.87 -38.36
C ASP A 541 21.67 23.31 -39.28
N PRO A 542 22.65 22.43 -39.56
CA PRO A 542 23.81 22.78 -40.37
C PRO A 542 23.48 23.04 -41.85
N ASP A 543 22.36 22.51 -42.34
CA ASP A 543 21.95 22.57 -43.73
C ASP A 543 20.85 23.64 -43.98
N ASP A 544 20.11 24.04 -42.95
CA ASP A 544 19.09 25.10 -43.02
C ASP A 544 19.08 26.01 -41.77
N GLU A 545 19.59 27.23 -41.90
CA GLU A 545 19.70 28.20 -40.80
C GLU A 545 18.36 28.62 -40.16
N ARG A 546 17.24 28.33 -40.83
CA ARG A 546 15.89 28.61 -40.33
C ARG A 546 15.44 27.57 -39.31
N LEU A 547 16.09 26.41 -39.26
CA LEU A 547 15.73 25.26 -38.44
C LEU A 547 16.71 25.04 -37.29
N VAL A 548 16.26 24.29 -36.29
CA VAL A 548 17.06 23.74 -35.19
C VAL A 548 16.89 22.22 -35.12
N LEU A 549 17.91 21.54 -34.62
CA LEU A 549 17.93 20.10 -34.37
C LEU A 549 17.12 19.73 -33.12
N GLY A 550 15.85 20.08 -33.10
CA GLY A 550 14.86 19.68 -32.10
C GLY A 550 14.01 18.51 -32.58
N VAL A 551 13.41 17.78 -31.63
CA VAL A 551 12.43 16.71 -31.88
C VAL A 551 11.35 16.69 -30.82
N ASP A 552 10.11 16.50 -31.26
CA ASP A 552 8.95 16.24 -30.41
C ASP A 552 8.38 14.86 -30.75
N VAL A 553 7.99 14.08 -29.76
CA VAL A 553 7.32 12.78 -29.95
C VAL A 553 5.84 12.93 -29.64
N ILE A 554 5.01 12.77 -30.67
CA ILE A 554 3.55 12.92 -30.58
C ILE A 554 2.93 11.53 -30.45
N ALA A 555 2.24 11.31 -29.33
CA ALA A 555 1.50 10.07 -29.08
C ALA A 555 0.14 10.08 -29.80
N PRO A 556 -0.36 8.90 -30.24
CA PRO A 556 -1.62 8.77 -30.95
C PRO A 556 -2.84 9.06 -30.05
N GLU A 557 -4.04 8.90 -30.60
CA GLU A 557 -5.31 9.01 -29.87
C GLU A 557 -5.56 10.42 -29.29
N GLY A 558 -4.96 11.45 -29.90
CA GLY A 558 -5.09 12.84 -29.47
C GLY A 558 -4.42 13.14 -28.13
N ALA A 559 -3.49 12.27 -27.68
CA ALA A 559 -2.65 12.52 -26.50
C ALA A 559 -1.77 13.76 -26.69
N GLY A 560 -1.23 13.95 -27.91
CA GLY A 560 -0.33 15.07 -28.25
C GLY A 560 1.13 14.76 -27.90
N GLU A 561 1.94 15.80 -27.80
CA GLU A 561 3.36 15.71 -27.42
C GLU A 561 3.53 15.07 -26.01
N VAL A 562 4.33 14.00 -25.95
CA VAL A 562 4.75 13.33 -24.70
C VAL A 562 6.23 13.51 -24.38
N ILE A 563 7.06 13.79 -25.39
CA ILE A 563 8.48 14.08 -25.27
C ILE A 563 8.80 15.31 -26.12
N GLY A 564 9.61 16.22 -25.59
CA GLY A 564 10.25 17.30 -26.34
C GLY A 564 11.75 17.33 -26.04
N GLY A 565 12.59 17.49 -27.06
CA GLY A 565 14.04 17.40 -26.90
C GLY A 565 14.82 17.85 -28.13
N GLY A 566 16.11 17.54 -28.13
CA GLY A 566 16.97 17.86 -29.25
C GLY A 566 18.45 17.89 -28.90
N GLU A 567 19.23 18.23 -29.92
CA GLU A 567 20.66 18.48 -29.79
C GLU A 567 20.93 19.90 -29.27
N ARG A 568 21.93 20.04 -28.40
CA ARG A 568 22.26 21.32 -27.76
C ARG A 568 23.35 22.05 -28.53
N ALA A 569 23.24 23.38 -28.58
CA ALA A 569 24.25 24.21 -29.21
C ALA A 569 25.57 24.15 -28.44
N THR A 570 26.68 23.93 -29.15
CA THR A 570 28.04 23.87 -28.56
C THR A 570 28.83 25.14 -28.83
N ASP A 571 28.36 26.01 -29.73
CA ASP A 571 29.05 27.26 -30.05
C ASP A 571 28.75 28.34 -29.00
N LEU A 572 29.81 28.87 -28.38
CA LEU A 572 29.71 29.89 -27.34
C LEU A 572 29.18 31.22 -27.90
N GLY A 573 29.59 31.60 -29.11
CA GLY A 573 29.17 32.86 -29.74
C GLY A 573 27.67 32.87 -30.01
N PHE A 574 27.16 31.76 -30.55
CA PHE A 574 25.75 31.53 -30.76
C PHE A 574 24.95 31.64 -29.45
N LEU A 575 25.37 30.95 -28.38
CA LEU A 575 24.65 31.01 -27.10
C LEU A 575 24.64 32.42 -26.49
N LEU A 576 25.72 33.19 -26.64
CA LEU A 576 25.76 34.60 -26.22
C LEU A 576 24.78 35.46 -27.01
N GLU A 577 24.69 35.25 -28.32
CA GLU A 577 23.72 35.95 -29.17
C GLU A 577 22.28 35.59 -28.78
N GLN A 578 22.02 34.31 -28.52
CA GLN A 578 20.71 33.81 -28.11
C GLN A 578 20.29 34.34 -26.73
N ILE A 579 21.17 34.32 -25.73
CA ILE A 579 20.90 34.92 -24.40
C ILE A 579 20.50 36.40 -24.54
N LYS A 580 21.20 37.14 -25.41
CA LYS A 580 20.88 38.54 -25.68
C LYS A 580 19.54 38.70 -26.41
N LEU A 581 19.26 37.86 -27.40
CA LEU A 581 18.02 37.90 -28.19
C LEU A 581 16.78 37.63 -27.33
N HIS A 582 16.90 36.70 -26.39
CA HIS A 582 15.82 36.33 -25.47
C HIS A 582 15.76 37.20 -24.20
N GLU A 583 16.56 38.27 -24.13
CA GLU A 583 16.62 39.21 -22.99
C GLU A 583 16.90 38.53 -21.65
N LEU A 584 17.73 37.48 -21.67
CA LEU A 584 18.11 36.71 -20.48
C LEU A 584 19.30 37.35 -19.74
N PRO A 585 19.33 37.32 -18.39
CA PRO A 585 20.43 37.90 -17.62
C PRO A 585 21.69 37.05 -17.75
N GLN A 586 22.65 37.46 -18.60
CA GLN A 586 23.86 36.67 -18.90
C GLN A 586 24.62 36.22 -17.65
N GLU A 587 24.73 37.06 -16.61
CA GLU A 587 25.42 36.72 -15.35
C GLU A 587 24.86 35.43 -14.72
N ALA A 588 23.55 35.20 -14.81
CA ALA A 588 22.90 33.99 -14.28
C ALA A 588 23.19 32.73 -15.10
N PHE A 589 23.67 32.88 -16.35
CA PHE A 589 24.03 31.80 -17.27
C PHE A 589 25.54 31.63 -17.43
N GLU A 590 26.37 32.37 -16.70
CA GLU A 590 27.83 32.33 -16.87
C GLU A 590 28.39 30.91 -16.63
N TRP A 591 27.86 30.20 -15.63
CA TRP A 591 28.19 28.80 -15.35
C TRP A 591 27.75 27.84 -16.47
N TYR A 592 26.65 28.17 -17.17
CA TYR A 592 26.15 27.40 -18.30
C TYR A 592 27.00 27.63 -19.55
N LEU A 593 27.47 28.87 -19.75
CA LEU A 593 28.43 29.22 -20.80
C LEU A 593 29.80 28.58 -20.58
N ASP A 594 30.21 28.37 -19.33
CA ASP A 594 31.45 27.64 -18.99
C ASP A 594 31.47 26.21 -19.56
N LEU A 595 30.31 25.57 -19.70
CA LEU A 595 30.18 24.25 -20.35
C LEU A 595 30.63 24.28 -21.82
N ARG A 596 30.62 25.45 -22.45
CA ARG A 596 31.10 25.65 -23.83
C ARG A 596 32.55 26.15 -23.88
N ARG A 597 33.09 26.63 -22.76
CA ARG A 597 34.50 27.08 -22.66
C ARG A 597 35.45 25.93 -22.32
N TYR A 598 35.03 25.04 -21.44
CA TYR A 598 35.89 24.00 -20.88
C TYR A 598 35.47 22.61 -21.34
N GLY A 599 35.95 22.20 -22.52
CA GLY A 599 35.75 20.84 -23.03
C GLY A 599 34.36 20.60 -23.62
N SER A 600 33.83 21.56 -24.40
CA SER A 600 32.54 21.41 -25.07
C SER A 600 32.54 20.23 -26.04
N VAL A 601 31.45 19.46 -26.03
CA VAL A 601 31.22 18.31 -26.92
C VAL A 601 29.78 18.36 -27.44
N PRO A 602 29.48 17.77 -28.61
CA PRO A 602 28.10 17.52 -29.03
C PRO A 602 27.36 16.77 -27.94
N HIS A 603 26.12 17.15 -27.65
CA HIS A 603 25.29 16.48 -26.66
C HIS A 603 23.82 16.77 -26.93
N GLY A 604 22.97 15.90 -26.44
CA GLY A 604 21.54 16.02 -26.62
C GLY A 604 20.77 15.26 -25.56
N GLY A 605 19.50 15.62 -25.44
CA GLY A 605 18.60 15.06 -24.45
C GLY A 605 17.16 15.41 -24.75
N PHE A 606 16.28 15.02 -23.84
CA PHE A 606 14.85 15.30 -23.95
C PHE A 606 14.21 15.38 -22.57
N GLY A 607 13.01 15.95 -22.49
CA GLY A 607 12.13 15.88 -21.34
C GLY A 607 10.87 15.08 -21.67
N LEU A 608 10.48 14.17 -20.78
CA LEU A 608 9.20 13.45 -20.86
C LEU A 608 8.30 13.88 -19.70
N GLY A 609 7.08 14.34 -20.02
CA GLY A 609 6.06 14.67 -19.02
C GLY A 609 5.33 13.42 -18.53
N LEU A 610 5.57 13.02 -17.27
CA LEU A 610 5.04 11.77 -16.71
C LEU A 610 3.51 11.71 -16.76
N GLU A 611 2.82 12.80 -16.39
CA GLU A 611 1.36 12.81 -16.37
C GLU A 611 0.74 12.69 -17.76
N ARG A 612 1.39 13.24 -18.81
CA ARG A 612 0.93 13.06 -20.19
C ARG A 612 1.09 11.61 -20.64
N LEU A 613 2.24 11.00 -20.36
CA LEU A 613 2.49 9.59 -20.67
C LEU A 613 1.50 8.67 -19.95
N VAL A 614 1.32 8.84 -18.65
CA VAL A 614 0.39 8.01 -17.85
C VAL A 614 -1.06 8.22 -18.29
N ALA A 615 -1.47 9.46 -18.58
CA ALA A 615 -2.81 9.72 -19.08
C ALA A 615 -3.07 9.01 -20.42
N TRP A 616 -2.10 9.04 -21.35
CA TRP A 616 -2.21 8.35 -22.62
C TRP A 616 -2.28 6.82 -22.47
N ILE A 617 -1.36 6.22 -21.70
CA ILE A 617 -1.34 4.78 -21.43
C ILE A 617 -2.67 4.34 -20.80
N CYS A 618 -3.16 5.06 -19.81
CA CYS A 618 -4.41 4.75 -19.11
C CYS A 618 -5.69 5.15 -19.87
N GLY A 619 -5.59 5.84 -21.02
CA GLY A 619 -6.74 6.38 -21.74
C GLY A 619 -7.54 7.43 -20.96
N ARG A 620 -6.88 8.23 -20.10
CA ARG A 620 -7.53 9.30 -19.33
C ARG A 620 -7.72 10.55 -20.16
N GLU A 621 -8.90 11.15 -20.07
CA GLU A 621 -9.21 12.39 -20.80
C GLU A 621 -8.45 13.61 -20.30
N HIS A 622 -7.98 13.60 -19.04
CA HIS A 622 -7.29 14.75 -18.44
C HIS A 622 -6.13 14.31 -17.54
N VAL A 623 -4.98 14.97 -17.70
CA VAL A 623 -3.75 14.73 -16.92
C VAL A 623 -3.91 14.86 -15.39
N ARG A 624 -4.97 15.53 -14.90
CA ARG A 624 -5.25 15.68 -13.47
C ARG A 624 -5.58 14.35 -12.77
N GLU A 625 -5.96 13.33 -13.55
CA GLU A 625 -6.23 11.99 -13.06
C GLU A 625 -4.97 11.13 -12.99
N ALA A 626 -3.93 11.51 -13.73
CA ALA A 626 -2.66 10.79 -13.79
C ALA A 626 -1.72 11.10 -12.61
N ILE A 627 -2.09 12.05 -11.73
CA ILE A 627 -1.33 12.44 -10.53
C ILE A 627 -2.21 12.33 -9.27
N PRO A 628 -1.65 11.97 -8.09
CA PRO A 628 -2.45 11.82 -6.87
C PRO A 628 -3.16 13.09 -6.42
N PHE A 629 -2.49 14.25 -6.46
CA PHE A 629 -3.04 15.52 -6.00
C PHE A 629 -2.74 16.64 -7.00
N PRO A 630 -3.56 16.80 -8.04
CA PRO A 630 -3.26 17.73 -9.13
C PRO A 630 -3.24 19.19 -8.66
N ARG A 631 -2.26 19.95 -9.16
CA ARG A 631 -2.24 21.42 -9.09
C ARG A 631 -2.61 21.99 -10.44
N THR A 632 -3.57 22.91 -10.43
CA THR A 632 -4.04 23.62 -11.64
C THR A 632 -4.30 25.07 -11.28
N LEU A 633 -4.55 25.92 -12.27
CA LEU A 633 -4.83 27.35 -12.08
C LEU A 633 -5.87 27.65 -10.97
N TYR A 634 -6.88 26.79 -10.83
CA TYR A 634 -7.98 26.96 -9.86
C TYR A 634 -7.93 25.99 -8.68
N ARG A 635 -6.86 25.19 -8.54
CA ARG A 635 -6.80 24.14 -7.53
C ARG A 635 -5.43 24.04 -6.89
N LYS A 636 -5.39 24.38 -5.60
CA LYS A 636 -4.23 24.22 -4.71
C LYS A 636 -4.48 23.30 -3.51
N GLU A 637 -5.71 22.83 -3.32
CA GLU A 637 -6.16 22.07 -2.15
C GLU A 637 -6.52 20.59 -2.51
N PRO A 638 -6.43 19.65 -1.54
CA PRO A 638 -6.83 18.23 -1.71
C PRO A 638 -8.33 17.94 -1.85
#